data_AF-A0A1W1X855-F1
#
_entry.id   AF-A0A1W1X855-F1
#
_cell.length_a   1.000
_cell.length_b   1.000
_cell.length_c   1.000
_cell.angle_alpha   90.00
_cell.angle_beta   90.00
_cell.angle_gamma   90.00
#
_symmetry.space_group_name_H-M   'P 1'
#
loop_
_entity.id
_entity.type
_entity.pdbx_description
1 polymer ?
#
loop_
_entity_poly.entity_id
_entity_poly.type
_entity_poly.pdbx_seq_one_letter_code
_entity_poly.pdbx_strand_id
1 'polypeptide(L)'
;MSTVDLSRNATDFLKRYAGVRMQQGRVLTDDDFNEAAQLDQEDQRRTRLDAIGAYGTPDDGFLLKAPTVVGGKPTFKLAAGSLYLGGLRLELAVDEPFHLQKDWLTFGANASDWPVAPTSGSRIDMVWVEAWQQPVTAVEDSELFEVALGGPDTSTRVRTLHRVYVQPNVNTDECPAAWSALTASWSGLGTLAADYELATTARLKVAFTTPQETSNLCSPPQNGGYLGAENQAIRVQLVDDTHYTWGFDNAAPLYRALLSSVNGHRVKLTLLTEPRDAVHWPLKDQVVELLPWSAALANGERVADLSGHLTKVASSYLPDSAEFTIVDEPPTGFENRWEGRADQADFFNGDAKQRFVYVRVWNRGDDLSSPAKIPLANNTLGHTGLSVSWTGGPLRANDYWIIAARPAAPQVLTPWGYDKAGVLAHGVKRYRAPLGLIRWTFSGGNVTGEVIHDCRRTFLPLSKIRNCCGVTVGDGTNSFGQFTSINAAIAALPASGGSVCILPGRYEENVYIGNRQHITLHGCGPRTRIVAPVVANGNEAPAVYVYNSSDVHIEGLALEAGAMPAVVVWESDHTTLSDSVVEMRDQFGIFPAVYLQGEQLAVTHSMITTLPGNGGIYANPFGGGSARGGIQIAGGSEDVRIVDNQIIGGAGHGITLGSLVQVASGGGETDVPDQTPTGNNPCDVCSAIGIILIDDPNSTVTYRSRGDLYRIEIRCNDIARHGGNGISVVRLFGLVNQQVDLIGVHGLRIADNRLAYNLQRQVEQIPQAYRLFAAYGGVVLALVSELVIEHNLIARHGLGRSSPVTGVYALMAQGLRIEHNHIIDNGVIDSQPVTSAQAGLRAGVHVWLALSAPELEKTSTSTGAQQAADPQRSPQLRIHDNVIVQPLGQALFLLGAGPLAITDNRLASQGTTATDLQLLASTVLVADFGFSREWTIGLLVTLLLKIFDKSSPSTGNGQAICTYAKASVFTKAIKTKLPTGKLQFNDNQVSYDSLGDSDNPSGYALASTVLLSLDDVAALANQFEFSAQQQLALVDLLAFGLSLRVNDNRLTETWGRALLSAFTTGLMNTTADNQSTHCLSANGMLESVHDNLVLAEAFCDGICSAQGKKALAAFVGAGAVAFQS
;
A
#
# COMPACT_ATOMS: atom_id res chain seq x y z
N MET A 1 40.62 -26.85 26.27
CA MET A 1 40.37 -27.42 24.95
C MET A 1 41.39 -28.51 24.77
N SER A 2 41.03 -29.70 24.31
CA SER A 2 42.08 -30.48 23.67
C SER A 2 42.67 -29.73 22.48
N THR A 3 43.88 -30.06 22.16
CA THR A 3 44.62 -29.54 21.01
C THR A 3 44.95 -30.76 20.18
N VAL A 4 44.77 -30.66 18.86
CA VAL A 4 45.00 -31.80 17.97
C VAL A 4 46.49 -31.90 17.69
N ASP A 5 47.09 -33.06 17.93
CA ASP A 5 48.45 -33.33 17.47
C ASP A 5 48.45 -33.39 15.94
N LEU A 6 49.18 -32.47 15.31
CA LEU A 6 49.19 -32.28 13.86
C LEU A 6 50.53 -31.76 13.38
N SER A 7 50.92 -32.14 12.17
CA SER A 7 52.19 -31.73 11.57
C SER A 7 52.16 -30.29 11.03
N ARG A 8 51.00 -29.83 10.53
CA ARG A 8 50.68 -28.46 10.10
C ARG A 8 49.16 -28.31 9.87
N ASN A 9 48.70 -27.08 9.63
CA ASN A 9 47.34 -26.78 9.18
C ASN A 9 47.42 -25.80 8.00
N ALA A 10 47.42 -26.29 6.77
CA ALA A 10 47.70 -25.51 5.56
C ALA A 10 46.49 -25.09 4.71
N THR A 11 45.29 -25.43 5.15
CA THR A 11 44.04 -25.21 4.41
C THR A 11 43.79 -23.72 4.17
N ASP A 12 43.67 -23.35 2.89
CA ASP A 12 43.35 -21.98 2.47
C ASP A 12 42.13 -21.98 1.55
N PHE A 13 40.98 -21.61 2.13
CA PHE A 13 39.71 -21.57 1.41
C PHE A 13 39.69 -20.54 0.27
N LEU A 14 40.63 -19.59 0.20
CA LEU A 14 40.73 -18.64 -0.91
C LEU A 14 41.21 -19.32 -2.21
N LYS A 15 41.88 -20.47 -2.12
CA LYS A 15 42.35 -21.25 -3.28
C LYS A 15 41.24 -22.05 -3.96
N ARG A 16 40.05 -22.14 -3.35
CA ARG A 16 38.86 -22.82 -3.90
C ARG A 16 39.10 -24.30 -4.29
N TYR A 17 39.89 -25.02 -3.49
CA TYR A 17 39.96 -26.48 -3.63
C TYR A 17 38.66 -27.12 -3.17
N ALA A 18 38.22 -28.16 -3.88
CA ALA A 18 36.97 -28.88 -3.59
C ALA A 18 37.20 -30.24 -2.89
N GLY A 19 38.46 -30.61 -2.65
CA GLY A 19 38.81 -31.84 -1.94
C GLY A 19 40.22 -32.32 -2.29
N VAL A 20 40.70 -33.30 -1.52
CA VAL A 20 42.04 -33.92 -1.68
C VAL A 20 41.90 -35.26 -2.41
N ARG A 21 42.93 -35.68 -3.16
CA ARG A 21 42.96 -36.97 -3.90
C ARG A 21 44.24 -37.72 -3.59
N MET A 22 44.09 -38.96 -3.10
CA MET A 22 45.23 -39.86 -2.88
C MET A 22 45.84 -40.25 -4.24
N GLN A 23 47.16 -40.09 -4.36
CA GLN A 23 47.90 -40.45 -5.57
C GLN A 23 48.65 -41.77 -5.38
N GLN A 24 48.66 -42.61 -6.43
CA GLN A 24 49.37 -43.88 -6.40
C GLN A 24 50.87 -43.67 -6.12
N GLY A 25 51.39 -44.37 -5.12
CA GLY A 25 52.83 -44.37 -4.78
C GLY A 25 53.32 -43.13 -4.04
N ARG A 26 52.44 -42.26 -3.52
CA ARG A 26 52.81 -41.10 -2.68
C ARG A 26 52.52 -41.37 -1.21
N VAL A 27 53.32 -40.76 -0.33
CA VAL A 27 53.13 -40.82 1.13
C VAL A 27 51.93 -39.96 1.51
N LEU A 28 51.05 -40.49 2.37
CA LEU A 28 49.93 -39.76 2.95
C LEU A 28 50.39 -39.05 4.23
N THR A 29 50.07 -37.77 4.37
CA THR A 29 50.27 -37.00 5.60
C THR A 29 48.95 -36.80 6.34
N ASP A 30 49.03 -36.49 7.63
CA ASP A 30 47.88 -36.11 8.45
C ASP A 30 47.21 -34.82 7.92
N ASP A 31 48.00 -33.88 7.39
CA ASP A 31 47.52 -32.66 6.76
C ASP A 31 46.63 -32.95 5.54
N ASP A 32 46.96 -33.97 4.72
CA ASP A 32 46.11 -34.38 3.58
C ASP A 32 44.72 -34.86 4.03
N PHE A 33 44.66 -35.63 5.13
CA PHE A 33 43.42 -36.13 5.71
C PHE A 33 42.60 -34.98 6.34
N ASN A 34 43.28 -34.10 7.08
CA ASN A 34 42.66 -32.98 7.78
C ASN A 34 42.16 -31.89 6.80
N GLU A 35 42.92 -31.58 5.74
CA GLU A 35 42.51 -30.64 4.69
C GLU A 35 41.27 -31.15 3.97
N ALA A 36 41.20 -32.45 3.63
CA ALA A 36 40.02 -33.04 3.02
C ALA A 36 38.76 -32.83 3.89
N ALA A 37 38.84 -33.14 5.19
CA ALA A 37 37.73 -32.98 6.13
C ALA A 37 37.33 -31.51 6.30
N GLN A 38 38.29 -30.58 6.34
CA GLN A 38 38.01 -29.15 6.47
C GLN A 38 37.33 -28.56 5.21
N LEU A 39 37.75 -28.99 4.01
CA LEU A 39 37.11 -28.58 2.76
C LEU A 39 35.65 -29.04 2.70
N ASP A 40 35.38 -30.30 3.02
CA ASP A 40 34.01 -30.85 3.06
C ASP A 40 33.13 -30.13 4.11
N GLN A 41 33.69 -29.86 5.30
CA GLN A 41 32.98 -29.18 6.37
C GLN A 41 32.62 -27.73 6.00
N GLU A 42 33.56 -26.99 5.40
CA GLU A 42 33.32 -25.61 4.97
C GLU A 42 32.33 -25.54 3.81
N ASP A 43 32.40 -26.46 2.85
CA ASP A 43 31.44 -26.55 1.74
C ASP A 43 30.01 -26.81 2.25
N GLN A 44 29.84 -27.74 3.18
CA GLN A 44 28.55 -27.99 3.83
C GLN A 44 28.05 -26.77 4.61
N ARG A 45 28.94 -26.06 5.32
CA ARG A 45 28.60 -24.86 6.07
C ARG A 45 28.11 -23.75 5.12
N ARG A 46 28.83 -23.50 4.03
CA ARG A 46 28.47 -22.51 3.00
C ARG A 46 27.18 -22.87 2.30
N THR A 47 27.01 -24.14 1.90
CA THR A 47 25.76 -24.62 1.31
C THR A 47 24.57 -24.37 2.22
N ARG A 48 24.69 -24.62 3.54
CA ARG A 48 23.64 -24.29 4.50
C ARG A 48 23.40 -22.79 4.63
N LEU A 49 24.46 -21.98 4.63
CA LEU A 49 24.35 -20.53 4.66
C LEU A 49 23.60 -20.00 3.43
N ASP A 50 23.86 -20.55 2.24
CA ASP A 50 23.19 -20.15 1.01
C ASP A 50 21.74 -20.67 0.92
N ALA A 51 21.47 -21.86 1.46
CA ALA A 51 20.14 -22.48 1.41
C ALA A 51 19.17 -22.02 2.51
N ILE A 52 19.69 -21.68 3.70
CA ILE A 52 18.89 -21.31 4.89
C ILE A 52 19.07 -19.82 5.25
N GLY A 53 20.27 -19.28 5.05
CA GLY A 53 20.71 -17.99 5.60
C GLY A 53 21.65 -18.16 6.79
N ALA A 54 22.24 -17.05 7.25
CA ALA A 54 23.24 -17.06 8.32
C ALA A 54 22.66 -17.40 9.72
N TYR A 55 21.36 -17.24 9.92
CA TYR A 55 20.69 -17.46 11.19
C TYR A 55 19.21 -17.82 11.00
N GLY A 56 18.76 -18.93 11.59
CA GLY A 56 17.34 -19.28 11.63
C GLY A 56 17.03 -20.68 12.18
N THR A 57 15.76 -20.94 12.47
CA THR A 57 15.27 -22.24 12.98
C THR A 57 14.11 -22.77 12.13
N PRO A 58 14.08 -24.09 11.83
CA PRO A 58 12.95 -24.73 11.16
C PRO A 58 11.81 -25.13 12.12
N ASP A 59 12.01 -25.03 13.43
CA ASP A 59 11.13 -25.57 14.46
C ASP A 59 11.15 -24.70 15.75
N ASP A 60 10.72 -25.28 16.87
CA ASP A 60 10.70 -24.63 18.18
C ASP A 60 12.08 -24.56 18.87
N GLY A 61 13.14 -25.05 18.23
CA GLY A 61 14.48 -25.15 18.82
C GLY A 61 14.99 -23.83 19.38
N PHE A 62 15.44 -23.86 20.63
CA PHE A 62 15.95 -22.70 21.38
C PHE A 62 14.89 -21.62 21.69
N LEU A 63 13.59 -21.91 21.54
CA LEU A 63 12.53 -21.01 21.99
C LEU A 63 12.60 -20.81 23.50
N LEU A 64 12.50 -19.56 23.96
CA LEU A 64 12.45 -19.22 25.37
C LEU A 64 11.07 -19.58 25.93
N LYS A 65 11.01 -20.44 26.95
CA LYS A 65 9.76 -20.89 27.59
C LYS A 65 9.84 -20.76 29.11
N ALA A 66 8.68 -20.60 29.74
CA ALA A 66 8.50 -20.64 31.19
C ALA A 66 9.52 -19.79 32.00
N PRO A 67 9.60 -18.47 31.78
CA PRO A 67 10.44 -17.60 32.61
C PRO A 67 9.94 -17.57 34.06
N THR A 68 10.82 -17.92 35.00
CA THR A 68 10.54 -18.01 36.45
C THR A 68 11.73 -17.52 37.27
N VAL A 69 11.56 -17.34 38.58
CA VAL A 69 12.67 -16.99 39.49
C VAL A 69 12.91 -18.14 40.47
N VAL A 70 14.16 -18.60 40.56
CA VAL A 70 14.61 -19.66 41.48
C VAL A 70 15.72 -19.09 42.36
N GLY A 71 15.56 -19.15 43.69
CA GLY A 71 16.56 -18.64 44.64
C GLY A 71 16.89 -17.14 44.46
N GLY A 72 15.91 -16.33 44.05
CA GLY A 72 16.10 -14.89 43.78
C GLY A 72 16.79 -14.57 42.45
N LYS A 73 17.03 -15.57 41.60
CA LYS A 73 17.64 -15.40 40.28
C LYS A 73 16.69 -15.79 39.14
N PRO A 74 16.58 -15.00 38.07
CA PRO A 74 15.71 -15.32 36.94
C PRO A 74 16.24 -16.49 36.12
N THR A 75 15.35 -17.33 35.62
CA THR A 75 15.66 -18.47 34.77
C THR A 75 14.51 -18.76 33.80
N PHE A 76 14.78 -19.55 32.76
CA PHE A 76 13.82 -19.96 31.74
C PHE A 76 14.30 -21.28 31.13
N LYS A 77 13.46 -21.92 30.31
CA LYS A 77 13.80 -23.11 29.53
C LYS A 77 14.08 -22.74 28.07
N LEU A 78 15.06 -23.40 27.49
CA LEU A 78 15.33 -23.44 26.06
C LEU A 78 14.59 -24.66 25.51
N ALA A 79 13.72 -24.45 24.53
CA ALA A 79 12.96 -25.55 23.94
C ALA A 79 13.82 -26.48 23.08
N ALA A 80 13.50 -27.78 23.08
CA ALA A 80 14.09 -28.77 22.18
C ALA A 80 13.86 -28.42 20.69
N GLY A 81 14.82 -28.77 19.84
CA GLY A 81 14.77 -28.55 18.39
C GLY A 81 16.11 -28.13 17.79
N SER A 82 16.08 -27.58 16.58
CA SER A 82 17.28 -27.20 15.82
C SER A 82 17.41 -25.68 15.65
N LEU A 83 18.64 -25.17 15.64
CA LEU A 83 18.95 -23.78 15.29
C LEU A 83 20.17 -23.74 14.37
N TYR A 84 20.09 -23.01 13.27
CA TYR A 84 21.21 -22.80 12.36
C TYR A 84 21.85 -21.43 12.64
N LEU A 85 23.16 -21.42 12.84
CA LEU A 85 23.93 -20.23 13.17
C LEU A 85 25.31 -20.28 12.48
N GLY A 86 25.58 -19.33 11.58
CA GLY A 86 26.81 -19.29 10.79
C GLY A 86 27.03 -20.51 9.89
N GLY A 87 25.95 -21.18 9.52
CA GLY A 87 25.96 -22.46 8.81
C GLY A 87 26.29 -23.67 9.70
N LEU A 88 26.44 -23.49 11.03
CA LEU A 88 26.49 -24.59 11.99
C LEU A 88 25.07 -24.99 12.39
N ARG A 89 24.82 -26.29 12.53
CA ARG A 89 23.56 -26.82 13.08
C ARG A 89 23.74 -27.07 14.57
N LEU A 90 22.96 -26.35 15.37
CA LEU A 90 22.84 -26.53 16.82
C LEU A 90 21.58 -27.35 17.08
N GLU A 91 21.63 -28.23 18.08
CA GLU A 91 20.54 -29.15 18.38
C GLU A 91 20.39 -29.33 19.89
N LEU A 92 19.16 -29.18 20.37
CA LEU A 92 18.75 -29.52 21.74
C LEU A 92 17.77 -30.69 21.66
N ALA A 93 18.14 -31.83 22.26
CA ALA A 93 17.30 -33.03 22.24
C ALA A 93 16.09 -32.92 23.18
N VAL A 94 16.21 -32.16 24.27
CA VAL A 94 15.16 -31.96 25.29
C VAL A 94 15.17 -30.51 25.76
N ASP A 95 14.06 -30.06 26.34
CA ASP A 95 13.97 -28.74 26.95
C ASP A 95 15.02 -28.59 28.07
N GLU A 96 15.88 -27.59 27.95
CA GLU A 96 17.03 -27.39 28.85
C GLU A 96 16.88 -26.10 29.66
N PRO A 97 17.00 -26.13 31.00
CA PRO A 97 17.03 -24.90 31.80
C PRO A 97 18.27 -24.05 31.52
N PHE A 98 18.10 -22.74 31.37
CA PHE A 98 19.19 -21.78 31.10
C PHE A 98 20.41 -21.91 32.04
N HIS A 99 20.17 -22.16 33.32
CA HIS A 99 21.24 -22.25 34.33
C HIS A 99 21.87 -23.66 34.42
N LEU A 100 21.35 -24.64 33.67
CA LEU A 100 21.81 -26.03 33.65
C LEU A 100 22.29 -26.46 32.25
N GLN A 101 22.75 -25.52 31.44
CA GLN A 101 23.33 -25.82 30.13
C GLN A 101 24.44 -26.88 30.22
N LYS A 102 24.30 -27.99 29.50
CA LYS A 102 25.28 -29.09 29.46
C LYS A 102 26.59 -28.69 28.79
N ASP A 103 26.55 -27.70 27.89
CA ASP A 103 27.73 -27.11 27.24
C ASP A 103 28.40 -26.01 28.09
N TRP A 104 27.94 -25.79 29.33
CA TRP A 104 28.51 -24.83 30.28
C TRP A 104 28.49 -25.32 31.73
N LEU A 105 29.32 -26.30 32.05
CA LEU A 105 29.44 -26.85 33.42
C LEU A 105 30.08 -25.88 34.42
N THR A 106 30.88 -24.93 33.92
CA THR A 106 31.45 -23.84 34.72
C THR A 106 30.47 -22.69 35.00
N PHE A 107 29.22 -22.79 34.52
CA PHE A 107 28.15 -21.84 34.84
C PHE A 107 27.94 -21.80 36.37
N GLY A 108 28.51 -20.77 37.00
CA GLY A 108 28.53 -20.61 38.44
C GLY A 108 27.66 -19.44 38.87
N ALA A 109 27.23 -19.43 40.13
CA ALA A 109 26.39 -18.38 40.71
C ALA A 109 27.05 -16.98 40.81
N ASN A 110 28.10 -16.69 40.05
CA ASN A 110 28.68 -15.35 39.90
C ASN A 110 27.63 -14.38 39.31
N ALA A 111 27.63 -13.13 39.78
CA ALA A 111 26.56 -12.17 39.47
C ALA A 111 26.46 -11.77 37.99
N SER A 112 27.51 -11.96 37.18
CA SER A 112 27.53 -11.62 35.76
C SER A 112 26.87 -12.67 34.86
N ASP A 113 27.10 -13.96 35.12
CA ASP A 113 26.62 -15.05 34.24
C ASP A 113 25.18 -15.44 34.57
N TRP A 114 24.78 -15.27 35.83
CA TRP A 114 23.41 -15.45 36.29
C TRP A 114 22.91 -14.17 36.99
N PRO A 115 22.27 -13.26 36.23
CA PRO A 115 21.86 -11.96 36.75
C PRO A 115 20.88 -12.10 37.91
N VAL A 116 20.91 -11.18 38.87
CA VAL A 116 19.92 -11.12 39.95
C VAL A 116 18.56 -10.63 39.43
N ALA A 117 17.46 -11.03 40.06
CA ALA A 117 16.14 -10.53 39.69
C ALA A 117 16.01 -9.02 40.01
N PRO A 118 15.21 -8.24 39.26
CA PRO A 118 14.96 -6.84 39.61
C PRO A 118 14.31 -6.73 41.00
N THR A 119 14.82 -5.80 41.81
CA THR A 119 14.30 -5.54 43.17
C THR A 119 13.22 -4.45 43.21
N SER A 120 13.02 -3.74 42.10
CA SER A 120 11.94 -2.77 41.89
C SER A 120 11.69 -2.57 40.39
N GLY A 121 10.47 -2.13 40.02
CA GLY A 121 10.12 -1.78 38.66
C GLY A 121 10.12 -2.96 37.67
N SER A 122 10.35 -2.64 36.40
CA SER A 122 10.44 -3.60 35.30
C SER A 122 11.81 -3.51 34.63
N ARG A 123 12.39 -4.66 34.28
CA ARG A 123 13.66 -4.79 33.57
C ARG A 123 13.50 -5.68 32.34
N ILE A 124 14.07 -5.30 31.21
CA ILE A 124 14.13 -6.14 30.01
C ILE A 124 15.54 -6.70 29.87
N ASP A 125 15.62 -8.02 29.65
CA ASP A 125 16.88 -8.74 29.45
C ASP A 125 16.87 -9.36 28.04
N MET A 126 17.99 -9.26 27.32
CA MET A 126 18.15 -9.94 26.02
C MET A 126 18.90 -11.25 26.18
N VAL A 127 18.31 -12.31 25.65
CA VAL A 127 18.91 -13.64 25.59
C VAL A 127 19.55 -13.85 24.23
N TRP A 128 20.78 -14.34 24.20
CA TRP A 128 21.55 -14.57 22.99
C TRP A 128 22.41 -15.83 23.10
N VAL A 129 22.79 -16.41 21.97
CA VAL A 129 23.59 -17.64 21.89
C VAL A 129 24.94 -17.37 21.24
N GLU A 130 26.00 -18.00 21.75
CA GLU A 130 27.30 -18.16 21.11
C GLU A 130 27.50 -19.62 20.73
N ALA A 131 28.00 -19.88 19.52
CA ALA A 131 28.38 -21.20 19.07
C ALA A 131 29.81 -21.21 18.52
N TRP A 132 30.52 -22.32 18.75
CA TRP A 132 31.85 -22.55 18.20
C TRP A 132 32.13 -24.04 18.04
N GLN A 133 33.25 -24.36 17.41
CA GLN A 133 33.70 -25.75 17.27
C GLN A 133 35.04 -25.96 17.95
N GLN A 134 35.21 -27.11 18.59
CA GLN A 134 36.48 -27.49 19.21
C GLN A 134 36.74 -28.99 19.09
N PRO A 135 38.02 -29.41 19.11
CA PRO A 135 38.36 -30.82 19.15
C PRO A 135 37.99 -31.46 20.50
N VAL A 136 37.83 -32.78 20.47
CA VAL A 136 37.66 -33.69 21.60
C VAL A 136 38.65 -34.84 21.39
N THR A 137 39.52 -35.08 22.36
CA THR A 137 40.50 -36.18 22.34
C THR A 137 40.02 -37.37 23.15
N ALA A 138 40.72 -38.51 23.03
CA ALA A 138 40.42 -39.70 23.83
C ALA A 138 40.62 -39.50 25.34
N VAL A 139 41.46 -38.53 25.73
CA VAL A 139 41.60 -38.12 27.13
C VAL A 139 40.33 -37.45 27.65
N GLU A 140 39.54 -36.80 26.79
CA GLU A 140 38.25 -36.22 27.17
C GLU A 140 37.14 -37.25 27.07
N ASP A 141 37.10 -38.03 25.99
CA ASP A 141 36.11 -39.08 25.74
C ASP A 141 36.77 -40.46 25.60
N SER A 142 36.65 -41.29 26.64
CA SER A 142 37.34 -42.58 26.71
C SER A 142 36.87 -43.59 25.65
N GLU A 143 35.70 -43.36 25.02
CA GLU A 143 35.21 -44.19 23.91
C GLU A 143 36.04 -44.04 22.62
N LEU A 144 36.89 -43.01 22.52
CA LEU A 144 37.78 -42.81 21.36
C LEU A 144 39.07 -43.65 21.43
N PHE A 145 39.35 -44.32 22.55
CA PHE A 145 40.47 -45.26 22.65
C PHE A 145 40.12 -46.59 21.97
N GLU A 146 41.00 -47.06 21.08
CA GLU A 146 40.79 -48.34 20.40
C GLU A 146 41.21 -49.51 21.29
N VAL A 147 40.23 -50.15 21.92
CA VAL A 147 40.44 -51.27 22.84
C VAL A 147 41.15 -52.44 22.15
N ALA A 148 40.86 -52.71 20.88
CA ALA A 148 41.47 -53.83 20.15
C ALA A 148 42.97 -53.64 19.89
N LEU A 149 43.46 -52.40 19.91
CA LEU A 149 44.87 -52.06 19.71
C LEU A 149 45.62 -51.81 21.02
N GLY A 150 45.01 -52.11 22.17
CA GLY A 150 45.60 -51.87 23.48
C GLY A 150 45.40 -50.45 24.01
N GLY A 151 44.37 -49.75 23.53
CA GLY A 151 43.98 -48.40 23.99
C GLY A 151 44.73 -47.20 23.38
N PRO A 152 45.34 -47.23 22.17
CA PRO A 152 45.84 -46.01 21.55
C PRO A 152 44.71 -45.08 21.11
N ASP A 153 44.96 -43.78 21.15
CA ASP A 153 44.11 -42.77 20.53
C ASP A 153 44.44 -42.64 19.03
N THR A 154 43.43 -42.79 18.17
CA THR A 154 43.65 -42.88 16.72
C THR A 154 43.33 -41.58 15.98
N SER A 155 42.41 -40.79 16.51
CA SER A 155 41.89 -39.59 15.87
C SER A 155 41.14 -38.72 16.88
N THR A 156 40.99 -37.44 16.57
CA THR A 156 40.16 -36.51 17.35
C THR A 156 38.78 -36.35 16.72
N ARG A 157 37.81 -35.83 17.47
CA ARG A 157 36.49 -35.43 16.95
C ARG A 157 36.36 -33.92 17.05
N VAL A 158 35.67 -33.29 16.11
CA VAL A 158 35.30 -31.87 16.23
C VAL A 158 33.85 -31.80 16.69
N ARG A 159 33.62 -31.19 17.84
CA ARG A 159 32.29 -30.98 18.42
C ARG A 159 31.87 -29.52 18.26
N THR A 160 30.63 -29.30 17.86
CA THR A 160 29.98 -27.98 17.92
C THR A 160 29.42 -27.78 19.32
N LEU A 161 29.86 -26.73 20.00
CA LEU A 161 29.33 -26.31 21.31
C LEU A 161 28.52 -25.04 21.16
N HIS A 162 27.64 -24.82 22.13
CA HIS A 162 26.86 -23.60 22.23
C HIS A 162 26.66 -23.18 23.69
N ARG A 163 26.58 -21.87 23.92
CA ARG A 163 26.26 -21.29 25.23
C ARG A 163 25.29 -20.13 25.04
N VAL A 164 24.23 -20.12 25.84
CA VAL A 164 23.23 -19.07 25.93
C VAL A 164 23.60 -18.14 27.09
N TYR A 165 23.51 -16.85 26.82
CA TYR A 165 23.86 -15.75 27.70
C TYR A 165 22.68 -14.79 27.86
N VAL A 166 22.71 -13.99 28.93
CA VAL A 166 21.71 -12.96 29.22
C VAL A 166 22.41 -11.61 29.37
N GLN A 167 22.01 -10.63 28.55
CA GLN A 167 22.38 -9.23 28.71
C GLN A 167 21.27 -8.51 29.48
N PRO A 168 21.48 -8.11 30.75
CA PRO A 168 20.45 -7.45 31.55
C PRO A 168 20.30 -5.97 31.20
N ASN A 169 19.14 -5.41 31.56
CA ASN A 169 18.83 -3.97 31.46
C ASN A 169 18.93 -3.38 30.04
N VAL A 170 18.37 -4.06 29.06
CA VAL A 170 18.23 -3.50 27.71
C VAL A 170 17.11 -2.46 27.70
N ASN A 171 17.33 -1.33 27.04
CA ASN A 171 16.47 -0.14 27.07
C ASN A 171 15.38 -0.12 25.98
N THR A 172 15.08 -1.27 25.39
CA THR A 172 14.12 -1.42 24.29
C THR A 172 13.48 -2.81 24.33
N ASP A 173 12.25 -2.91 23.84
CA ASP A 173 11.49 -4.13 23.60
C ASP A 173 11.56 -4.62 22.15
N GLU A 174 12.41 -3.99 21.32
CA GLU A 174 12.65 -4.36 19.94
C GLU A 174 13.96 -5.15 19.76
N CYS A 175 13.86 -6.39 19.28
CA CYS A 175 15.01 -7.27 19.07
C CYS A 175 16.13 -6.63 18.23
N PRO A 176 15.88 -5.95 17.08
CA PRO A 176 16.96 -5.37 16.29
C PRO A 176 17.72 -4.25 17.01
N ALA A 177 17.01 -3.41 17.78
CA ALA A 177 17.61 -2.31 18.51
C ALA A 177 18.45 -2.82 19.71
N ALA A 178 17.90 -3.79 20.45
CA ALA A 178 18.59 -4.49 21.53
C ALA A 178 19.87 -5.19 21.02
N TRP A 179 19.76 -5.90 19.90
CA TRP A 179 20.87 -6.61 19.28
C TRP A 179 21.96 -5.66 18.78
N SER A 180 21.59 -4.57 18.11
CA SER A 180 22.53 -3.55 17.65
C SER A 180 23.33 -2.94 18.81
N ALA A 181 22.67 -2.56 19.90
CA ALA A 181 23.32 -2.03 21.09
C ALA A 181 24.30 -3.03 21.72
N LEU A 182 23.92 -4.32 21.81
CA LEU A 182 24.81 -5.36 22.33
C LEU A 182 26.01 -5.59 21.41
N THR A 183 25.81 -5.72 20.10
CA THR A 183 26.91 -5.94 19.16
C THR A 183 27.91 -4.79 19.15
N ALA A 184 27.46 -3.54 19.31
CA ALA A 184 28.34 -2.37 19.43
C ALA A 184 29.27 -2.44 20.67
N SER A 185 28.81 -3.08 21.76
CA SER A 185 29.62 -3.30 22.96
C SER A 185 30.81 -4.25 22.74
N TRP A 186 30.78 -5.04 21.67
CA TRP A 186 31.82 -6.02 21.33
C TRP A 186 32.90 -5.49 20.39
N SER A 187 32.98 -4.19 20.15
CA SER A 187 33.99 -3.59 19.25
C SER A 187 35.44 -3.98 19.62
N GLY A 188 35.74 -4.16 20.91
CA GLY A 188 37.04 -4.67 21.39
C GLY A 188 37.28 -6.17 21.16
N LEU A 189 36.26 -6.93 20.74
CA LEU A 189 36.29 -8.37 20.47
C LEU A 189 36.10 -8.71 18.98
N GLY A 190 35.86 -7.72 18.13
CA GLY A 190 35.75 -7.90 16.67
C GLY A 190 34.47 -7.31 16.11
N THR A 191 34.23 -7.61 14.84
CA THR A 191 33.06 -7.13 14.10
C THR A 191 32.20 -8.33 13.74
N LEU A 192 30.90 -8.24 14.00
CA LEU A 192 29.95 -9.26 13.57
C LEU A 192 29.83 -9.22 12.04
N ALA A 193 30.29 -10.26 11.38
CA ALA A 193 30.23 -10.42 9.93
C ALA A 193 28.82 -10.82 9.47
N ALA A 194 28.59 -10.77 8.15
CA ALA A 194 27.29 -11.10 7.55
C ALA A 194 26.85 -12.56 7.82
N ASP A 195 27.80 -13.47 8.04
CA ASP A 195 27.54 -14.86 8.43
C ASP A 195 27.40 -15.05 9.94
N TYR A 196 27.25 -13.96 10.70
CA TYR A 196 27.13 -13.94 12.17
C TYR A 196 28.39 -14.42 12.90
N GLU A 197 29.52 -14.56 12.22
CA GLU A 197 30.84 -14.73 12.85
C GLU A 197 31.25 -13.42 13.53
N LEU A 198 31.63 -13.47 14.81
CA LEU A 198 32.36 -12.35 15.42
C LEU A 198 33.81 -12.42 14.95
N ALA A 199 34.07 -11.81 13.79
CA ALA A 199 35.33 -11.91 13.07
C ALA A 199 36.36 -10.88 13.58
N THR A 200 37.64 -11.28 13.56
CA THR A 200 38.78 -10.39 13.78
C THR A 200 39.68 -10.41 12.54
N THR A 201 40.36 -9.28 12.29
CA THR A 201 41.37 -9.18 11.23
C THR A 201 42.78 -9.49 11.72
N ALA A 202 42.93 -9.98 12.96
CA ALA A 202 44.21 -10.28 13.57
C ALA A 202 45.00 -11.32 12.77
N ARG A 203 46.25 -10.97 12.47
CA ARG A 203 47.22 -11.79 11.74
C ARG A 203 48.49 -11.95 12.55
N LEU A 204 49.12 -13.09 12.41
CA LEU A 204 50.48 -13.34 12.92
C LEU A 204 51.46 -13.27 11.76
N LYS A 205 52.49 -12.43 11.91
CA LYS A 205 53.69 -12.42 11.09
C LYS A 205 54.83 -13.07 11.85
N VAL A 206 55.60 -13.90 11.15
CA VAL A 206 56.77 -14.57 11.70
C VAL A 206 57.98 -14.17 10.89
N ALA A 207 59.05 -13.77 11.58
CA ALA A 207 60.35 -13.47 11.01
C ALA A 207 61.43 -14.33 11.65
N PHE A 208 62.59 -14.38 11.03
CA PHE A 208 63.76 -15.09 11.57
C PHE A 208 64.61 -14.10 12.36
N THR A 209 65.00 -14.46 13.58
CA THR A 209 65.93 -13.65 14.36
C THR A 209 67.32 -13.79 13.78
N THR A 210 67.94 -12.68 13.37
CA THR A 210 69.36 -12.65 12.99
C THR A 210 70.23 -12.72 14.26
N PRO A 211 71.15 -13.70 14.39
CA PRO A 211 72.11 -13.72 15.49
C PRO A 211 72.94 -12.43 15.50
N GLN A 212 73.28 -11.94 16.69
CA GLN A 212 74.19 -10.81 16.81
C GLN A 212 75.59 -11.25 16.31
N GLU A 213 76.14 -10.57 15.31
CA GLU A 213 77.49 -10.81 14.79
C GLU A 213 78.49 -10.83 15.95
N THR A 214 79.03 -12.01 16.30
CA THR A 214 80.15 -12.09 17.23
C THR A 214 81.39 -11.54 16.53
N SER A 215 82.20 -10.73 17.22
CA SER A 215 83.45 -10.12 16.73
C SER A 215 84.57 -11.11 16.32
N ASN A 216 84.25 -12.40 16.17
CA ASN A 216 85.16 -13.45 15.77
C ASN A 216 85.09 -13.71 14.26
N LEU A 217 86.05 -13.14 13.52
CA LEU A 217 86.25 -13.27 12.06
C LEU A 217 86.44 -14.72 11.54
N CYS A 218 86.56 -15.71 12.42
CA CYS A 218 86.67 -17.13 12.06
C CYS A 218 85.34 -17.90 12.17
N SER A 219 84.24 -17.25 12.55
CA SER A 219 82.92 -17.89 12.59
C SER A 219 82.24 -17.79 11.22
N PRO A 220 81.66 -18.87 10.67
CA PRO A 220 80.95 -18.81 9.40
C PRO A 220 79.73 -17.87 9.51
N PRO A 221 79.39 -17.11 8.45
CA PRO A 221 78.21 -16.26 8.45
C PRO A 221 76.95 -17.11 8.70
N GLN A 222 76.24 -16.82 9.79
CA GLN A 222 75.01 -17.52 10.13
C GLN A 222 73.82 -16.83 9.45
N ASN A 223 73.21 -17.47 8.45
CA ASN A 223 71.91 -17.05 7.94
C ASN A 223 70.84 -17.34 9.01
N GLY A 224 70.22 -16.30 9.57
CA GLY A 224 69.20 -16.45 10.63
C GLY A 224 68.00 -17.24 10.12
N GLY A 225 67.53 -18.25 10.86
CA GLY A 225 66.48 -19.20 10.45
C GLY A 225 65.95 -19.99 11.66
N TYR A 226 65.11 -20.99 11.44
CA TYR A 226 64.71 -21.92 12.50
C TYR A 226 65.91 -22.72 13.01
N LEU A 227 66.16 -22.64 14.32
CA LEU A 227 67.32 -23.22 15.01
C LEU A 227 67.02 -24.51 15.77
N GLY A 228 65.77 -24.98 15.74
CA GLY A 228 65.41 -26.24 16.40
C GLY A 228 65.98 -27.47 15.68
N ALA A 229 66.22 -28.53 16.44
CA ALA A 229 66.79 -29.77 15.93
C ALA A 229 65.76 -30.70 15.25
N GLU A 230 64.47 -30.45 15.46
CA GLU A 230 63.38 -31.35 15.05
C GLU A 230 62.33 -30.64 14.21
N ASN A 231 61.51 -31.41 13.50
CA ASN A 231 60.33 -30.88 12.81
C ASN A 231 59.27 -30.52 13.84
N GLN A 232 58.90 -29.25 13.92
CA GLN A 232 58.02 -28.77 14.99
C GLN A 232 56.75 -28.12 14.43
N ALA A 233 55.61 -28.38 15.08
CA ALA A 233 54.36 -27.66 14.92
C ALA A 233 54.17 -26.73 16.11
N ILE A 234 54.57 -25.47 15.97
CA ILE A 234 54.58 -24.51 17.07
C ILE A 234 53.21 -23.82 17.15
N ARG A 235 52.52 -23.97 18.28
CA ARG A 235 51.30 -23.20 18.58
C ARG A 235 51.68 -21.90 19.25
N VAL A 236 51.20 -20.79 18.72
CA VAL A 236 51.22 -19.47 19.36
C VAL A 236 49.78 -19.09 19.67
N GLN A 237 49.44 -18.87 20.94
CA GLN A 237 48.07 -18.60 21.38
C GLN A 237 48.03 -17.33 22.24
N LEU A 238 47.05 -16.46 21.97
CA LEU A 238 46.78 -15.30 22.81
C LEU A 238 46.13 -15.73 24.13
N VAL A 239 46.69 -15.23 25.23
CA VAL A 239 46.13 -15.39 26.58
C VAL A 239 45.10 -14.29 26.83
N ASP A 240 45.44 -13.06 26.43
CA ASP A 240 44.59 -11.88 26.45
C ASP A 240 45.02 -10.94 25.31
N ASP A 241 44.55 -9.69 25.32
CA ASP A 241 44.87 -8.68 24.30
C ASP A 241 46.31 -8.12 24.40
N THR A 242 47.04 -8.46 25.47
CA THR A 242 48.40 -7.97 25.77
C THR A 242 49.45 -9.06 25.98
N HIS A 243 49.04 -10.33 26.08
CA HIS A 243 49.92 -11.48 26.32
C HIS A 243 49.64 -12.67 25.41
N TYR A 244 50.68 -13.43 25.11
CA TYR A 244 50.63 -14.70 24.41
C TYR A 244 51.37 -15.81 25.16
N THR A 245 51.13 -17.05 24.77
CA THR A 245 51.89 -18.24 25.16
C THR A 245 52.22 -19.04 23.90
N TRP A 246 53.21 -19.92 23.98
CA TRP A 246 53.55 -20.81 22.88
C TRP A 246 54.04 -22.18 23.36
N GLY A 247 54.04 -23.17 22.47
CA GLY A 247 54.59 -24.50 22.72
C GLY A 247 54.69 -25.34 21.44
N PHE A 248 55.51 -26.38 21.50
CA PHE A 248 55.70 -27.42 20.48
C PHE A 248 54.49 -28.38 20.39
N ASP A 249 54.48 -29.21 19.34
CA ASP A 249 53.45 -30.24 19.08
C ASP A 249 52.00 -29.72 19.14
N ASN A 250 51.77 -28.50 18.66
CA ASN A 250 50.50 -27.77 18.78
C ASN A 250 49.96 -27.66 20.22
N ALA A 251 50.83 -27.80 21.23
CA ALA A 251 50.49 -27.99 22.63
C ALA A 251 49.47 -29.12 22.86
N ALA A 252 49.52 -30.19 22.06
CA ALA A 252 48.58 -31.32 22.07
C ALA A 252 48.51 -32.12 23.38
N PRO A 253 49.60 -32.35 24.15
CA PRO A 253 49.55 -33.18 25.34
C PRO A 253 48.55 -32.70 26.38
N LEU A 254 47.57 -33.54 26.68
CA LEU A 254 46.49 -33.30 27.64
C LEU A 254 46.39 -34.48 28.60
N TYR A 255 46.30 -34.21 29.90
CA TYR A 255 46.20 -35.23 30.95
C TYR A 255 45.03 -34.97 31.88
N ARG A 256 44.44 -36.01 32.46
CA ARG A 256 43.56 -35.87 33.63
C ARG A 256 44.42 -35.84 34.89
N ALA A 257 44.14 -34.92 35.83
CA ALA A 257 44.89 -34.81 37.08
C ALA A 257 43.99 -34.46 38.27
N LEU A 258 44.25 -35.05 39.43
CA LEU A 258 43.63 -34.67 40.70
C LEU A 258 44.39 -33.51 41.32
N LEU A 259 43.69 -32.41 41.59
CA LEU A 259 44.22 -31.27 42.32
C LEU A 259 44.03 -31.49 43.83
N SER A 260 45.12 -31.41 44.60
CA SER A 260 45.13 -31.63 46.04
C SER A 260 45.98 -30.58 46.77
N SER A 261 45.72 -30.45 48.07
CA SER A 261 46.43 -29.47 48.90
C SER A 261 47.69 -30.04 49.52
N VAL A 262 48.78 -29.28 49.48
CA VAL A 262 50.02 -29.52 50.25
C VAL A 262 50.30 -28.27 51.07
N ASN A 263 50.54 -28.43 52.38
CA ASN A 263 50.75 -27.32 53.31
C ASN A 263 49.64 -26.24 53.27
N GLY A 264 48.39 -26.64 53.02
CA GLY A 264 47.26 -25.71 52.91
C GLY A 264 47.07 -25.06 51.54
N HIS A 265 47.98 -25.29 50.58
CA HIS A 265 47.95 -24.71 49.24
C HIS A 265 47.53 -25.74 48.17
N ARG A 266 46.59 -25.40 47.29
CA ARG A 266 46.10 -26.27 46.20
C ARG A 266 47.06 -26.30 45.00
N VAL A 267 48.21 -26.93 45.18
CA VAL A 267 49.31 -26.93 44.21
C VAL A 267 49.82 -28.31 43.81
N LYS A 268 49.31 -29.40 44.40
CA LYS A 268 49.76 -30.76 44.07
C LYS A 268 48.82 -31.41 43.06
N LEU A 269 49.38 -31.88 41.95
CA LEU A 269 48.67 -32.58 40.89
C LEU A 269 49.10 -34.05 40.86
N THR A 270 48.12 -34.95 40.84
CA THR A 270 48.31 -36.39 40.64
C THR A 270 47.72 -36.79 39.30
N LEU A 271 48.54 -37.16 38.32
CA LEU A 271 48.07 -37.55 37.00
C LEU A 271 47.29 -38.88 37.08
N LEU A 272 46.12 -38.90 36.47
CA LEU A 272 45.28 -40.09 36.28
C LEU A 272 45.53 -40.74 34.91
N THR A 273 46.01 -39.95 33.96
CA THR A 273 46.45 -40.42 32.64
C THR A 273 47.96 -40.39 32.61
N GLU A 274 48.58 -41.55 32.43
CA GLU A 274 50.04 -41.65 32.38
C GLU A 274 50.59 -40.98 31.11
N PRO A 275 51.64 -40.14 31.21
CA PRO A 275 52.32 -39.61 30.03
C PRO A 275 52.93 -40.74 29.19
N ARG A 276 52.86 -40.59 27.86
CA ARG A 276 53.32 -41.60 26.89
C ARG A 276 54.78 -42.02 27.08
N ASP A 277 55.65 -41.08 27.40
CA ASP A 277 57.09 -41.28 27.63
C ASP A 277 57.67 -40.14 28.47
N ALA A 278 58.98 -40.21 28.76
CA ALA A 278 59.69 -39.23 29.57
C ALA A 278 59.81 -37.83 28.95
N VAL A 279 59.69 -37.70 27.62
CA VAL A 279 59.73 -36.40 26.93
C VAL A 279 58.44 -35.61 27.19
N HIS A 280 57.35 -36.33 27.44
CA HIS A 280 56.04 -35.76 27.73
C HIS A 280 55.79 -35.53 29.22
N TRP A 281 56.78 -35.76 30.09
CA TRP A 281 56.66 -35.48 31.52
C TRP A 281 56.64 -33.98 31.80
N PRO A 282 55.73 -33.50 32.67
CA PRO A 282 55.82 -32.14 33.20
C PRO A 282 57.11 -31.98 34.03
N LEU A 283 58.08 -31.23 33.51
CA LEU A 283 59.35 -30.95 34.17
C LEU A 283 59.33 -29.58 34.85
N LYS A 284 60.13 -29.42 35.90
CA LYS A 284 60.32 -28.15 36.61
C LYS A 284 60.55 -26.99 35.63
N ASP A 285 59.91 -25.86 35.94
CA ASP A 285 59.92 -24.60 35.19
C ASP A 285 59.21 -24.63 33.83
N GLN A 286 58.71 -25.79 33.36
CA GLN A 286 57.82 -25.86 32.19
C GLN A 286 56.47 -25.21 32.48
N VAL A 287 55.81 -24.74 31.42
CA VAL A 287 54.51 -24.09 31.49
C VAL A 287 53.40 -25.13 31.35
N VAL A 288 52.43 -25.08 32.25
CA VAL A 288 51.23 -25.94 32.22
C VAL A 288 49.98 -25.09 32.35
N GLU A 289 48.89 -25.56 31.73
CA GLU A 289 47.57 -24.95 31.83
C GLU A 289 46.59 -25.94 32.43
N LEU A 290 46.07 -25.63 33.61
CA LEU A 290 44.98 -26.38 34.21
C LEU A 290 43.67 -25.90 33.58
N LEU A 291 42.83 -26.81 33.11
CA LEU A 291 41.57 -26.51 32.45
C LEU A 291 40.41 -27.16 33.23
N PRO A 292 39.34 -26.42 33.53
CA PRO A 292 38.17 -26.98 34.19
C PRO A 292 37.28 -27.72 33.16
N TRP A 293 36.20 -28.32 33.64
CA TRP A 293 35.19 -28.93 32.78
C TRP A 293 34.35 -27.86 32.07
N SER A 294 34.35 -27.91 30.74
CA SER A 294 33.52 -27.07 29.86
C SER A 294 32.10 -27.60 29.77
N ALA A 295 31.98 -28.86 29.39
CA ALA A 295 30.75 -29.46 28.90
C ALA A 295 30.66 -30.94 29.29
N ALA A 296 29.44 -31.44 29.46
CA ALA A 296 29.14 -32.86 29.62
C ALA A 296 28.82 -33.50 28.25
N LEU A 297 29.23 -34.75 28.07
CA LEU A 297 28.83 -35.62 26.96
C LEU A 297 27.65 -36.51 27.38
N ALA A 298 26.94 -37.07 26.39
CA ALA A 298 25.80 -37.94 26.65
C ALA A 298 26.16 -39.25 27.38
N ASN A 299 27.41 -39.71 27.24
CA ASN A 299 27.96 -40.86 27.98
C ASN A 299 28.45 -40.50 29.39
N GLY A 300 28.28 -39.24 29.84
CA GLY A 300 28.71 -38.77 31.15
C GLY A 300 30.19 -38.38 31.24
N GLU A 301 30.95 -38.48 30.15
CA GLU A 301 32.30 -37.92 30.05
C GLU A 301 32.26 -36.39 29.93
N ARG A 302 33.42 -35.75 30.11
CA ARG A 302 33.52 -34.28 30.20
C ARG A 302 34.54 -33.78 29.19
N VAL A 303 34.39 -32.52 28.79
CA VAL A 303 35.28 -31.86 27.82
C VAL A 303 35.95 -30.67 28.50
N ALA A 304 37.21 -30.40 28.20
CA ALA A 304 37.99 -29.31 28.79
C ALA A 304 37.59 -27.93 28.25
N ASP A 305 37.55 -26.91 29.13
CA ASP A 305 37.22 -25.52 28.76
C ASP A 305 38.32 -24.86 27.93
N LEU A 306 38.01 -23.83 27.15
CA LEU A 306 38.92 -23.25 26.15
C LEU A 306 40.25 -22.76 26.76
N SER A 307 40.17 -22.17 27.95
CA SER A 307 41.29 -21.64 28.72
C SER A 307 41.09 -21.86 30.22
N GLY A 308 42.19 -21.82 30.97
CA GLY A 308 42.14 -21.95 32.43
C GLY A 308 43.31 -21.30 33.14
N HIS A 309 43.82 -21.97 34.17
CA HIS A 309 44.89 -21.45 35.03
C HIS A 309 46.26 -21.79 34.44
N LEU A 310 46.92 -20.80 33.85
CA LEU A 310 48.24 -20.94 33.23
C LEU A 310 49.35 -20.62 34.24
N THR A 311 50.19 -21.61 34.54
CA THR A 311 51.23 -21.54 35.60
C THR A 311 52.50 -22.30 35.17
N LYS A 312 53.52 -22.34 36.04
CA LYS A 312 54.73 -23.15 35.89
C LYS A 312 54.73 -24.35 36.83
N VAL A 313 55.47 -25.38 36.44
CA VAL A 313 55.77 -26.56 37.26
C VAL A 313 56.84 -26.20 38.30
N ALA A 314 56.51 -26.36 39.58
CA ALA A 314 57.41 -26.11 40.70
C ALA A 314 58.32 -27.32 41.03
N SER A 315 57.78 -28.55 40.91
CA SER A 315 58.55 -29.79 41.04
C SER A 315 58.22 -30.74 39.89
N SER A 316 59.23 -31.37 39.30
CA SER A 316 59.06 -32.28 38.16
C SER A 316 58.21 -33.50 38.52
N TYR A 317 57.55 -34.05 37.51
CA TYR A 317 56.79 -35.29 37.60
C TYR A 317 57.63 -36.48 38.07
N LEU A 318 57.09 -37.19 39.06
CA LEU A 318 57.66 -38.43 39.59
C LEU A 318 56.84 -39.63 39.09
N PRO A 319 57.43 -40.54 38.29
CA PRO A 319 56.70 -41.66 37.69
C PRO A 319 56.16 -42.65 38.73
N ASP A 320 56.88 -42.85 39.85
CA ASP A 320 56.48 -43.81 40.89
C ASP A 320 55.19 -43.40 41.64
N SER A 321 54.95 -42.09 41.78
CA SER A 321 53.77 -41.55 42.48
C SER A 321 52.76 -40.90 41.55
N ALA A 322 53.10 -40.69 40.28
CA ALA A 322 52.35 -39.90 39.31
C ALA A 322 52.10 -38.44 39.73
N GLU A 323 52.99 -37.86 40.54
CA GLU A 323 52.78 -36.54 41.17
C GLU A 323 53.76 -35.47 40.70
N PHE A 324 53.28 -34.22 40.65
CA PHE A 324 54.09 -33.01 40.49
C PHE A 324 53.41 -31.82 41.17
N THR A 325 54.11 -30.68 41.33
CA THR A 325 53.52 -29.46 41.92
C THR A 325 53.63 -28.25 41.00
N ILE A 326 52.72 -27.29 41.15
CA ILE A 326 52.70 -26.01 40.43
C ILE A 326 53.11 -24.83 41.32
N VAL A 327 53.47 -23.69 40.71
CA VAL A 327 54.00 -22.52 41.40
C VAL A 327 52.93 -21.72 42.15
N ASP A 328 51.74 -21.55 41.55
CA ASP A 328 50.67 -20.74 42.11
C ASP A 328 49.30 -21.44 42.00
N GLU A 329 48.44 -21.19 42.99
CA GLU A 329 47.14 -21.85 43.10
C GLU A 329 46.15 -21.38 42.04
N PRO A 330 45.32 -22.28 41.49
CA PRO A 330 44.20 -21.89 40.65
C PRO A 330 43.16 -21.10 41.47
N PRO A 331 42.24 -20.37 40.84
CA PRO A 331 41.19 -19.63 41.54
C PRO A 331 40.34 -20.51 42.46
N THR A 332 39.80 -19.95 43.55
CA THR A 332 38.92 -20.69 44.47
C THR A 332 37.73 -21.30 43.74
N GLY A 333 37.47 -22.58 44.01
CA GLY A 333 36.36 -23.32 43.42
C GLY A 333 36.58 -23.78 41.98
N PHE A 334 37.78 -23.61 41.40
CA PHE A 334 38.08 -23.91 40.00
C PHE A 334 37.72 -25.34 39.55
N GLU A 335 38.07 -26.34 40.37
CA GLU A 335 37.91 -27.77 40.10
C GLU A 335 36.51 -28.31 40.39
N ASN A 336 35.67 -27.55 41.12
CA ASN A 336 34.41 -28.04 41.65
C ASN A 336 33.21 -27.09 41.47
N ARG A 337 33.28 -26.11 40.56
CA ARG A 337 32.16 -25.19 40.27
C ARG A 337 30.85 -25.91 39.90
N TRP A 338 30.98 -27.07 39.27
CA TRP A 338 29.87 -27.89 38.82
C TRP A 338 29.15 -28.64 39.96
N GLU A 339 29.75 -28.78 41.15
CA GLU A 339 29.16 -29.51 42.29
C GLU A 339 27.89 -28.85 42.84
N GLY A 340 27.69 -27.55 42.58
CA GLY A 340 26.49 -26.81 42.97
C GLY A 340 25.30 -27.02 42.04
N ARG A 341 25.45 -27.77 40.94
CA ARG A 341 24.41 -27.94 39.94
C ARG A 341 23.41 -29.04 40.32
N ALA A 342 22.13 -28.79 40.05
CA ALA A 342 21.07 -29.75 40.35
C ALA A 342 21.14 -31.02 39.48
N ASP A 343 21.76 -30.93 38.31
CA ASP A 343 21.90 -32.01 37.33
C ASP A 343 23.26 -32.72 37.39
N GLN A 344 24.05 -32.51 38.45
CA GLN A 344 25.40 -33.08 38.56
C GLN A 344 25.43 -34.61 38.46
N ALA A 345 24.37 -35.29 38.91
CA ALA A 345 24.28 -36.75 38.88
C ALA A 345 24.31 -37.32 37.46
N ASP A 346 23.98 -36.52 36.43
CA ASP A 346 23.99 -36.94 35.04
C ASP A 346 25.42 -37.14 34.49
N PHE A 347 26.40 -36.46 35.08
CA PHE A 347 27.78 -36.45 34.60
C PHE A 347 28.80 -36.57 35.74
N PHE A 348 28.40 -36.96 36.95
CA PHE A 348 29.30 -37.21 38.08
C PHE A 348 28.67 -38.22 39.03
N ASN A 349 29.33 -39.37 39.22
CA ASN A 349 28.78 -40.49 39.99
C ASN A 349 29.20 -40.49 41.47
N GLY A 350 29.92 -39.48 41.94
CA GLY A 350 30.42 -39.40 43.32
C GLY A 350 31.82 -39.97 43.54
N ASP A 351 32.45 -40.61 42.54
CA ASP A 351 33.82 -41.13 42.67
C ASP A 351 34.83 -39.98 42.77
N ALA A 352 35.65 -40.00 43.83
CA ALA A 352 36.70 -39.02 44.06
C ALA A 352 37.72 -38.97 42.90
N LYS A 353 37.97 -40.09 42.21
CA LYS A 353 38.84 -40.13 41.03
C LYS A 353 38.24 -39.40 39.82
N GLN A 354 36.93 -39.21 39.79
CA GLN A 354 36.28 -38.39 38.78
C GLN A 354 36.38 -36.89 39.06
N ARG A 355 36.93 -36.42 40.19
CA ARG A 355 37.13 -34.99 40.47
C ARG A 355 38.43 -34.44 39.89
N PHE A 356 38.69 -34.72 38.62
CA PHE A 356 39.92 -34.31 37.95
C PHE A 356 39.76 -32.97 37.22
N VAL A 357 40.87 -32.27 37.05
CA VAL A 357 41.04 -31.19 36.07
C VAL A 357 41.83 -31.72 34.88
N TYR A 358 41.78 -31.03 33.74
CA TYR A 358 42.70 -31.33 32.66
C TYR A 358 43.97 -30.51 32.80
N VAL A 359 45.11 -31.09 32.45
CA VAL A 359 46.41 -30.40 32.43
C VAL A 359 46.94 -30.46 31.01
N ARG A 360 47.09 -29.29 30.39
CA ARG A 360 47.80 -29.16 29.12
C ARG A 360 49.24 -28.75 29.39
N VAL A 361 50.19 -29.39 28.72
CA VAL A 361 51.61 -29.04 28.80
C VAL A 361 51.98 -28.14 27.62
N TRP A 362 52.47 -26.95 27.90
CA TRP A 362 53.04 -26.03 26.92
C TRP A 362 54.56 -26.27 26.84
N ASN A 363 54.95 -27.35 26.16
CA ASN A 363 56.36 -27.70 26.00
C ASN A 363 57.07 -26.64 25.13
N ARG A 364 58.07 -25.96 25.69
CA ARG A 364 58.88 -24.94 24.98
C ARG A 364 60.33 -25.37 24.78
N GLY A 365 60.63 -26.66 24.95
CA GLY A 365 62.00 -27.18 24.91
C GLY A 365 62.85 -26.62 26.03
N ASP A 366 63.92 -25.91 25.67
CA ASP A 366 64.90 -25.32 26.59
C ASP A 366 64.53 -23.90 27.07
N ASP A 367 63.44 -23.31 26.57
CA ASP A 367 62.89 -22.05 27.08
C ASP A 367 62.12 -22.25 28.40
N LEU A 368 62.89 -22.37 29.48
CA LEU A 368 62.38 -22.47 30.85
C LEU A 368 62.32 -21.11 31.56
N SER A 369 62.95 -20.08 31.00
CA SER A 369 63.07 -18.76 31.62
C SER A 369 61.87 -17.86 31.34
N SER A 370 61.27 -17.96 30.14
CA SER A 370 60.12 -17.12 29.77
C SER A 370 58.94 -17.28 30.73
N PRO A 371 58.20 -16.20 31.03
CA PRO A 371 57.01 -16.30 31.87
C PRO A 371 55.93 -17.16 31.21
N ALA A 372 55.00 -17.68 32.01
CA ALA A 372 53.86 -18.46 31.50
C ALA A 372 53.02 -17.61 30.52
N LYS A 373 52.77 -16.35 30.88
CA LYS A 373 52.16 -15.32 30.02
C LYS A 373 53.24 -14.36 29.52
N ILE A 374 53.51 -14.35 28.23
CA ILE A 374 54.57 -13.54 27.62
C ILE A 374 53.96 -12.24 27.09
N PRO A 375 54.48 -11.06 27.48
CA PRO A 375 54.02 -9.79 26.90
C PRO A 375 54.26 -9.76 25.38
N LEU A 376 53.30 -9.22 24.61
CA LEU A 376 53.43 -9.14 23.14
C LEU A 376 54.72 -8.43 22.68
N ALA A 377 55.25 -7.50 23.49
CA ALA A 377 56.49 -6.79 23.23
C ALA A 377 57.75 -7.67 23.19
N ASN A 378 57.76 -8.83 23.85
CA ASN A 378 58.92 -9.73 23.87
C ASN A 378 59.21 -10.36 22.49
N ASN A 379 58.18 -10.44 21.63
CA ASN A 379 58.22 -10.80 20.20
C ASN A 379 59.09 -12.00 19.75
N THR A 380 59.61 -12.83 20.65
CA THR A 380 60.55 -13.93 20.39
C THR A 380 59.99 -15.25 20.92
N LEU A 381 60.17 -16.34 20.17
CA LEU A 381 59.75 -17.67 20.56
C LEU A 381 60.94 -18.46 21.15
N GLY A 382 61.35 -18.08 22.36
CA GLY A 382 62.48 -18.70 23.06
C GLY A 382 63.76 -18.73 22.21
N HIS A 383 64.42 -19.89 22.14
CA HIS A 383 65.63 -20.09 21.35
C HIS A 383 65.37 -20.69 19.95
N THR A 384 64.12 -20.68 19.47
CA THR A 384 63.77 -21.31 18.18
C THR A 384 64.32 -20.60 16.95
N GLY A 385 64.84 -19.38 17.09
CA GLY A 385 65.25 -18.52 15.98
C GLY A 385 64.09 -17.78 15.29
N LEU A 386 62.88 -17.84 15.86
CA LEU A 386 61.68 -17.21 15.33
C LEU A 386 61.23 -16.02 16.18
N SER A 387 60.83 -14.93 15.51
CA SER A 387 60.16 -13.78 16.12
C SER A 387 58.75 -13.60 15.56
N VAL A 388 57.83 -13.15 16.40
CA VAL A 388 56.41 -13.00 16.12
C VAL A 388 55.96 -11.55 16.27
N SER A 389 55.12 -11.10 15.36
CA SER A 389 54.46 -9.79 15.45
C SER A 389 53.01 -9.90 14.98
N TRP A 390 52.13 -9.10 15.56
CA TRP A 390 50.72 -9.11 15.22
C TRP A 390 50.35 -7.90 14.38
N THR A 391 49.52 -8.12 13.36
CA THR A 391 48.97 -7.04 12.52
C THR A 391 47.45 -7.18 12.43
N GLY A 392 46.75 -6.08 12.16
CA GLY A 392 45.29 -6.05 12.25
C GLY A 392 44.78 -6.11 13.70
N GLY A 393 43.50 -6.39 13.90
CA GLY A 393 42.91 -6.52 15.22
C GLY A 393 41.38 -6.63 15.21
N PRO A 394 40.75 -6.73 16.40
CA PRO A 394 41.37 -6.79 17.73
C PRO A 394 41.98 -8.16 18.09
N LEU A 395 42.96 -8.18 19.01
CA LEU A 395 43.58 -9.40 19.56
C LEU A 395 42.73 -9.96 20.71
N ARG A 396 42.48 -11.27 20.71
CA ARG A 396 41.51 -11.88 21.62
C ARG A 396 42.08 -13.15 22.24
N ALA A 397 41.70 -13.40 23.49
CA ALA A 397 42.01 -14.65 24.15
C ALA A 397 41.57 -15.86 23.32
N ASN A 398 42.41 -16.90 23.32
CA ASN A 398 42.21 -18.17 22.62
C ASN A 398 42.31 -18.13 21.08
N ASP A 399 42.54 -16.97 20.47
CA ASP A 399 42.95 -16.94 19.07
C ASP A 399 44.40 -17.47 18.98
N TYR A 400 44.64 -18.37 18.03
CA TYR A 400 45.93 -19.07 17.92
C TYR A 400 46.36 -19.28 16.47
N TRP A 401 47.65 -19.57 16.30
CA TRP A 401 48.30 -19.87 15.04
C TRP A 401 49.17 -21.12 15.19
N ILE A 402 49.33 -21.85 14.10
CA ILE A 402 50.17 -23.05 14.04
C ILE A 402 51.26 -22.79 12.99
N ILE A 403 52.50 -22.79 13.44
CA ILE A 403 53.69 -22.56 12.61
C ILE A 403 54.42 -23.89 12.46
N ALA A 404 54.45 -24.44 11.25
CA ALA A 404 55.27 -25.60 10.94
C ALA A 404 56.67 -25.15 10.49
N ALA A 405 57.66 -25.41 11.34
CA ALA A 405 59.07 -25.11 11.11
C ALA A 405 59.89 -26.41 10.98
N ARG A 406 60.91 -26.42 10.12
CA ARG A 406 61.64 -27.63 9.74
C ARG A 406 63.16 -27.35 9.67
N PRO A 407 64.04 -28.15 10.31
CA PRO A 407 65.49 -27.92 10.29
C PRO A 407 66.10 -28.07 8.89
N ALA A 408 65.53 -28.95 8.06
CA ALA A 408 65.96 -29.15 6.67
C ALA A 408 65.59 -27.99 5.73
N ALA A 409 64.67 -27.12 6.15
CA ALA A 409 64.25 -25.93 5.43
C ALA A 409 64.12 -24.74 6.40
N PRO A 410 65.23 -24.28 7.00
CA PRO A 410 65.20 -23.38 8.15
C PRO A 410 64.70 -21.97 7.83
N GLN A 411 64.61 -21.62 6.54
CA GLN A 411 64.10 -20.33 6.04
C GLN A 411 62.66 -20.40 5.52
N VAL A 412 61.99 -21.56 5.66
CA VAL A 412 60.65 -21.77 5.12
C VAL A 412 59.69 -22.09 6.26
N LEU A 413 58.60 -21.33 6.32
CA LEU A 413 57.50 -21.55 7.25
C LEU A 413 56.28 -22.04 6.48
N THR A 414 55.54 -22.97 7.07
CA THR A 414 54.24 -23.39 6.55
C THR A 414 53.14 -23.21 7.62
N PRO A 415 51.93 -22.75 7.24
CA PRO A 415 51.48 -22.38 5.89
C PRO A 415 52.21 -21.16 5.31
N TRP A 416 52.26 -21.06 3.99
CA TRP A 416 52.98 -19.99 3.31
C TRP A 416 52.31 -18.63 3.57
N GLY A 417 53.11 -17.59 3.86
CA GLY A 417 52.62 -16.22 4.03
C GLY A 417 52.86 -15.59 5.41
N TYR A 418 53.30 -16.36 6.40
CA TYR A 418 53.75 -15.84 7.71
C TYR A 418 54.85 -14.77 7.59
N ASP A 419 55.77 -14.95 6.65
CA ASP A 419 56.89 -14.07 6.34
C ASP A 419 56.50 -12.85 5.47
N LYS A 420 55.29 -12.85 4.89
CA LYS A 420 54.78 -11.80 3.99
C LYS A 420 53.76 -10.89 4.66
N ALA A 421 52.47 -11.18 4.45
CA ALA A 421 51.35 -10.39 4.96
C ALA A 421 50.87 -10.85 6.35
N GLY A 422 51.32 -12.02 6.80
CA GLY A 422 50.84 -12.67 8.01
C GLY A 422 49.58 -13.49 7.77
N VAL A 423 49.40 -14.55 8.57
CA VAL A 423 48.30 -15.52 8.45
C VAL A 423 47.21 -15.17 9.45
N LEU A 424 45.93 -15.31 9.05
CA LEU A 424 44.79 -15.14 9.97
C LEU A 424 44.82 -16.21 11.07
N ALA A 425 44.20 -15.93 12.21
CA ALA A 425 44.12 -16.92 13.28
C ALA A 425 43.46 -18.22 12.78
N HIS A 426 44.07 -19.36 13.11
CA HIS A 426 43.43 -20.68 13.02
C HIS A 426 42.47 -20.93 14.21
N GLY A 427 42.25 -19.88 15.01
CA GLY A 427 41.53 -19.84 16.27
C GLY A 427 40.07 -20.27 16.21
N VAL A 428 39.45 -20.25 17.38
CA VAL A 428 38.02 -20.58 17.54
C VAL A 428 37.17 -19.54 16.83
N LYS A 429 36.48 -19.94 15.76
CA LYS A 429 35.42 -19.14 15.15
C LYS A 429 34.20 -19.14 16.06
N ARG A 430 33.72 -17.95 16.38
CA ARG A 430 32.60 -17.72 17.31
C ARG A 430 31.45 -17.09 16.55
N TYR A 431 30.31 -17.74 16.57
CA TYR A 431 29.09 -17.25 15.93
C TYR A 431 28.09 -16.81 16.99
N ARG A 432 27.45 -15.65 16.83
CA ARG A 432 26.55 -15.09 17.86
C ARG A 432 25.23 -14.62 17.28
N ALA A 433 24.10 -14.96 17.90
CA ALA A 433 22.76 -14.52 17.46
C ALA A 433 21.78 -14.26 18.62
N PRO A 434 20.77 -13.40 18.43
CA PRO A 434 19.76 -13.10 19.46
C PRO A 434 18.66 -14.17 19.49
N LEU A 435 18.27 -14.64 20.68
CA LEU A 435 17.19 -15.61 20.86
C LEU A 435 15.85 -14.96 21.25
N GLY A 436 15.85 -13.95 22.12
CA GLY A 436 14.60 -13.33 22.57
C GLY A 436 14.79 -12.28 23.65
N LEU A 437 13.70 -11.58 23.97
CA LEU A 437 13.63 -10.60 25.06
C LEU A 437 12.71 -11.10 26.16
N ILE A 438 13.15 -11.00 27.41
CA ILE A 438 12.36 -11.34 28.59
C ILE A 438 12.19 -10.09 29.44
N ARG A 439 10.94 -9.76 29.77
CA ARG A 439 10.60 -8.71 30.73
C ARG A 439 10.41 -9.32 32.11
N TRP A 440 11.14 -8.82 33.09
CA TRP A 440 11.01 -9.15 34.50
C TRP A 440 10.32 -8.00 35.22
N THR A 441 9.24 -8.28 35.93
CA THR A 441 8.47 -7.28 36.67
C THR A 441 8.44 -7.63 38.15
N PHE A 442 8.83 -6.69 39.00
CA PHE A 442 8.71 -6.78 40.44
C PHE A 442 7.35 -6.21 40.89
N SER A 443 6.49 -7.04 41.48
CA SER A 443 5.19 -6.63 42.02
C SER A 443 4.86 -7.42 43.29
N GLY A 444 4.45 -6.72 44.36
CA GLY A 444 3.99 -7.34 45.60
C GLY A 444 5.02 -8.24 46.31
N GLY A 445 6.32 -8.00 46.13
CA GLY A 445 7.39 -8.82 46.71
C GLY A 445 7.78 -10.05 45.87
N ASN A 446 7.12 -10.28 44.74
CA ASN A 446 7.41 -11.37 43.79
C ASN A 446 7.92 -10.81 42.47
N VAL A 447 8.73 -11.61 41.76
CA VAL A 447 9.19 -11.29 40.40
C VAL A 447 8.59 -12.29 39.42
N THR A 448 7.92 -11.78 38.40
CA THR A 448 7.38 -12.56 37.28
C THR A 448 8.15 -12.25 36.01
N GLY A 449 8.32 -13.25 35.15
CA GLY A 449 8.93 -13.08 33.83
C GLY A 449 7.91 -13.29 32.72
N GLU A 450 8.08 -12.56 31.62
CA GLU A 450 7.31 -12.71 30.38
C GLU A 450 8.26 -12.66 29.20
N VAL A 451 8.14 -13.61 28.27
CA VAL A 451 8.86 -13.52 26.98
C VAL A 451 8.09 -12.53 26.11
N ILE A 452 8.68 -11.35 25.87
CA ILE A 452 8.00 -10.25 25.20
C ILE A 452 8.31 -10.19 23.70
N HIS A 453 9.37 -10.86 23.24
CA HIS A 453 9.75 -10.91 21.83
C HIS A 453 10.59 -12.17 21.54
N ASP A 454 10.20 -12.97 20.55
CA ASP A 454 11.03 -14.04 19.98
C ASP A 454 11.93 -13.46 18.88
N CYS A 455 13.24 -13.38 19.12
CA CYS A 455 14.18 -12.79 18.17
C CYS A 455 14.65 -13.79 17.09
N ARG A 456 14.22 -15.06 17.16
CA ARG A 456 14.63 -16.11 16.22
C ARG A 456 13.95 -15.92 14.87
N ARG A 457 14.67 -16.26 13.80
CA ARG A 457 14.12 -16.26 12.44
C ARG A 457 13.61 -17.65 12.10
N THR A 458 12.29 -17.83 12.01
CA THR A 458 11.70 -19.10 11.61
C THR A 458 11.68 -19.25 10.09
N PHE A 459 11.99 -20.44 9.55
CA PHE A 459 11.88 -20.72 8.11
C PHE A 459 11.14 -22.03 7.84
N LEU A 460 10.46 -22.10 6.69
CA LEU A 460 9.89 -23.35 6.19
C LEU A 460 10.94 -24.13 5.39
N PRO A 461 10.90 -25.48 5.39
CA PRO A 461 11.71 -26.28 4.47
C PRO A 461 11.53 -25.81 3.02
N LEU A 462 12.61 -25.73 2.23
CA LEU A 462 12.58 -25.22 0.85
C LEU A 462 11.52 -25.90 -0.03
N SER A 463 11.24 -27.18 0.20
CA SER A 463 10.21 -27.95 -0.52
C SER A 463 8.76 -27.56 -0.20
N LYS A 464 8.54 -26.75 0.85
CA LYS A 464 7.22 -26.27 1.28
C LYS A 464 6.96 -24.80 0.92
N ILE A 465 7.91 -24.11 0.30
CA ILE A 465 7.72 -22.75 -0.21
C ILE A 465 6.91 -22.84 -1.52
N ARG A 466 5.58 -22.69 -1.45
CA ARG A 466 4.70 -22.57 -2.61
C ARG A 466 3.99 -21.22 -2.57
N ASN A 467 3.95 -20.52 -3.70
CA ASN A 467 3.14 -19.32 -3.91
C ASN A 467 2.27 -19.48 -5.17
N CYS A 468 1.19 -18.71 -5.27
CA CYS A 468 0.29 -18.68 -6.44
C CYS A 468 0.83 -17.80 -7.58
N CYS A 469 2.10 -17.44 -7.51
CA CYS A 469 2.73 -16.44 -8.37
C CYS A 469 3.49 -17.15 -9.50
N GLY A 470 3.27 -16.74 -10.74
CA GLY A 470 4.07 -17.22 -11.87
C GLY A 470 5.53 -16.79 -11.72
N VAL A 471 5.74 -15.51 -11.47
CA VAL A 471 7.06 -14.90 -11.19
C VAL A 471 6.95 -13.89 -10.04
N THR A 472 8.06 -13.63 -9.36
CA THR A 472 8.12 -12.66 -8.23
C THR A 472 9.09 -11.53 -8.50
N VAL A 473 8.72 -10.32 -8.06
CA VAL A 473 9.56 -9.11 -8.20
C VAL A 473 9.84 -8.53 -6.82
N GLY A 474 11.11 -8.31 -6.49
CA GLY A 474 11.54 -7.64 -5.27
C GLY A 474 12.20 -6.29 -5.60
N ASP A 475 12.21 -5.36 -4.65
CA ASP A 475 12.85 -4.05 -4.82
C ASP A 475 14.40 -4.11 -4.74
N GLY A 476 14.95 -5.29 -4.43
CA GLY A 476 16.40 -5.53 -4.31
C GLY A 476 17.03 -4.94 -3.05
N THR A 477 16.23 -4.33 -2.16
CA THR A 477 16.68 -3.66 -0.94
C THR A 477 15.99 -4.25 0.30
N ASN A 478 14.66 -4.21 0.34
CA ASN A 478 13.82 -4.69 1.42
C ASN A 478 13.08 -5.99 1.06
N SER A 479 12.87 -6.25 -0.24
CA SER A 479 12.29 -7.47 -0.77
C SER A 479 13.11 -8.03 -1.92
N PHE A 480 13.16 -9.37 -2.00
CA PHE A 480 13.98 -10.09 -2.98
C PHE A 480 13.09 -11.08 -3.74
N GLY A 481 12.90 -10.83 -5.03
CA GLY A 481 12.15 -11.69 -5.96
C GLY A 481 13.07 -12.33 -7.00
N GLN A 482 12.49 -13.12 -7.91
CA GLN A 482 13.22 -13.67 -9.07
C GLN A 482 13.74 -12.57 -10.00
N PHE A 483 13.03 -11.43 -10.05
CA PHE A 483 13.38 -10.25 -10.82
C PHE A 483 13.44 -9.01 -9.93
N THR A 484 14.21 -8.02 -10.36
CA THR A 484 14.26 -6.67 -9.75
C THR A 484 13.50 -5.61 -10.56
N SER A 485 13.07 -5.96 -11.78
CA SER A 485 12.23 -5.13 -12.66
C SER A 485 10.93 -5.87 -12.95
N ILE A 486 9.82 -5.13 -12.92
CA ILE A 486 8.48 -5.63 -13.22
C ILE A 486 8.38 -5.94 -14.71
N ASN A 487 8.93 -5.08 -15.59
CA ASN A 487 8.95 -5.35 -17.03
C ASN A 487 9.77 -6.60 -17.38
N ALA A 488 10.89 -6.83 -16.69
CA ALA A 488 11.67 -8.06 -16.88
C ALA A 488 10.86 -9.30 -16.49
N ALA A 489 10.07 -9.22 -15.42
CA ALA A 489 9.18 -10.30 -14.99
C ALA A 489 8.05 -10.56 -16.00
N ILE A 490 7.41 -9.51 -16.51
CA ILE A 490 6.39 -9.61 -17.59
C ILE A 490 7.00 -10.22 -18.86
N ALA A 491 8.21 -9.81 -19.23
CA ALA A 491 8.91 -10.33 -20.41
C ALA A 491 9.24 -11.83 -20.28
N ALA A 492 9.46 -12.31 -19.05
CA ALA A 492 9.73 -13.71 -18.75
C ALA A 492 8.48 -14.61 -18.77
N LEU A 493 7.27 -14.04 -18.76
CA LEU A 493 6.04 -14.82 -18.85
C LEU A 493 5.87 -15.46 -20.23
N PRO A 494 5.27 -16.67 -20.30
CA PRO A 494 4.98 -17.33 -21.56
C PRO A 494 3.94 -16.55 -22.38
N ALA A 495 3.81 -16.90 -23.66
CA ALA A 495 2.83 -16.27 -24.57
C ALA A 495 1.36 -16.46 -24.13
N SER A 496 1.08 -17.45 -23.27
CA SER A 496 -0.23 -17.69 -22.66
C SER A 496 -0.54 -16.78 -21.46
N GLY A 497 0.39 -15.91 -21.04
CA GLY A 497 0.21 -15.05 -19.87
C GLY A 497 0.64 -15.68 -18.55
N GLY A 498 0.25 -15.06 -17.44
CA GLY A 498 0.58 -15.49 -16.08
C GLY A 498 0.53 -14.35 -15.05
N SER A 499 0.82 -14.70 -13.79
CA SER A 499 0.80 -13.73 -12.68
C SER A 499 2.20 -13.26 -12.29
N VAL A 500 2.33 -11.94 -12.13
CA VAL A 500 3.51 -11.25 -11.59
C VAL A 500 3.17 -10.76 -10.19
N CYS A 501 3.78 -11.38 -9.18
CA CYS A 501 3.61 -10.95 -7.79
C CYS A 501 4.70 -9.95 -7.41
N ILE A 502 4.30 -8.73 -7.11
CA ILE A 502 5.19 -7.63 -6.79
C ILE A 502 5.22 -7.49 -5.28
N LEU A 503 6.36 -7.83 -4.68
CA LEU A 503 6.56 -7.85 -3.23
C LEU A 503 6.51 -6.42 -2.64
N PRO A 504 6.42 -6.26 -1.31
CA PRO A 504 6.52 -4.94 -0.69
C PRO A 504 7.80 -4.21 -1.09
N GLY A 505 7.69 -2.94 -1.47
CA GLY A 505 8.80 -2.16 -1.99
C GLY A 505 8.36 -0.96 -2.82
N ARG A 506 9.32 -0.11 -3.18
CA ARG A 506 9.13 1.03 -4.10
C ARG A 506 9.81 0.71 -5.42
N TYR A 507 9.02 0.71 -6.50
CA TYR A 507 9.45 0.36 -7.85
C TYR A 507 9.30 1.58 -8.75
N GLU A 508 10.40 2.14 -9.25
CA GLU A 508 10.36 3.30 -10.13
C GLU A 508 10.52 2.85 -11.59
N GLU A 509 9.39 2.60 -12.27
CA GLU A 509 9.35 1.96 -13.57
C GLU A 509 8.03 2.29 -14.30
N ASN A 510 8.08 2.43 -15.63
CA ASN A 510 6.89 2.45 -16.48
C ASN A 510 6.56 1.00 -16.84
N VAL A 511 5.61 0.39 -16.13
CA VAL A 511 5.21 -1.00 -16.33
C VAL A 511 4.36 -1.10 -17.59
N TYR A 512 4.94 -1.67 -18.65
CA TYR A 512 4.33 -1.73 -19.97
C TYR A 512 3.82 -3.13 -20.30
N ILE A 513 2.50 -3.26 -20.49
CA ILE A 513 1.83 -4.49 -20.93
C ILE A 513 1.30 -4.23 -22.34
N GLY A 514 2.13 -4.53 -23.35
CA GLY A 514 1.81 -4.29 -24.75
C GLY A 514 1.68 -5.58 -25.57
N ASN A 515 0.58 -5.76 -26.29
CA ASN A 515 0.33 -6.94 -27.14
C ASN A 515 0.40 -8.27 -26.35
N ARG A 516 -0.22 -8.30 -25.16
CA ARG A 516 -0.24 -9.47 -24.26
C ARG A 516 -1.66 -9.86 -23.89
N GLN A 517 -1.81 -11.04 -23.29
CA GLN A 517 -3.08 -11.56 -22.80
C GLN A 517 -2.91 -12.30 -21.48
N HIS A 518 -3.96 -12.34 -20.65
CA HIS A 518 -4.01 -13.09 -19.38
C HIS A 518 -2.87 -12.68 -18.42
N ILE A 519 -2.71 -11.38 -18.18
CA ILE A 519 -1.65 -10.84 -17.30
C ILE A 519 -2.27 -10.37 -15.98
N THR A 520 -1.78 -10.90 -14.87
CA THR A 520 -2.16 -10.42 -13.54
C THR A 520 -0.96 -9.76 -12.85
N LEU A 521 -1.08 -8.48 -12.51
CA LEU A 521 -0.16 -7.79 -11.60
C LEU A 521 -0.78 -7.78 -10.21
N HIS A 522 -0.17 -8.52 -9.27
CA HIS A 522 -0.68 -8.65 -7.90
C HIS A 522 0.32 -8.08 -6.89
N GLY A 523 -0.09 -7.04 -6.16
CA GLY A 523 0.71 -6.39 -5.12
C GLY A 523 0.34 -6.76 -3.68
N CYS A 524 0.81 -5.95 -2.74
CA CYS A 524 0.56 -6.10 -1.30
C CYS A 524 -0.14 -4.86 -0.71
N GLY A 525 -1.11 -4.34 -1.45
CA GLY A 525 -1.82 -3.09 -1.17
C GLY A 525 -0.87 -1.89 -1.21
N PRO A 526 -1.04 -0.91 -0.30
CA PRO A 526 -0.19 0.28 -0.24
C PRO A 526 1.31 0.04 0.00
N ARG A 527 1.69 -1.18 0.42
CA ARG A 527 3.09 -1.57 0.67
C ARG A 527 3.86 -1.86 -0.61
N THR A 528 3.16 -2.12 -1.72
CA THR A 528 3.76 -2.29 -3.04
C THR A 528 3.48 -1.03 -3.84
N ARG A 529 4.47 -0.17 -4.00
CA ARG A 529 4.33 1.14 -4.65
C ARG A 529 5.06 1.18 -5.99
N ILE A 530 4.33 1.35 -7.08
CA ILE A 530 4.87 1.61 -8.41
C ILE A 530 4.82 3.12 -8.65
N VAL A 531 5.98 3.71 -8.89
CA VAL A 531 6.16 5.13 -9.10
C VAL A 531 6.52 5.35 -10.57
N ALA A 532 5.70 6.15 -11.25
CA ALA A 532 5.95 6.64 -12.60
C ALA A 532 7.34 7.28 -12.68
N PRO A 533 8.20 6.83 -13.60
CA PRO A 533 9.55 7.37 -13.76
C PRO A 533 9.51 8.69 -14.56
N VAL A 534 10.46 9.57 -14.25
CA VAL A 534 10.72 10.77 -15.05
C VAL A 534 11.76 10.43 -16.13
N VAL A 535 11.38 10.53 -17.39
CA VAL A 535 12.28 10.23 -18.53
C VAL A 535 13.22 11.40 -18.84
N ALA A 536 14.34 11.10 -19.51
CA ALA A 536 15.28 12.11 -20.00
C ALA A 536 14.52 13.10 -20.91
N ASN A 537 14.49 14.38 -20.52
CA ASN A 537 13.68 15.53 -21.02
C ASN A 537 12.71 16.10 -19.97
N GLY A 538 12.57 15.46 -18.80
CA GLY A 538 11.70 15.94 -17.72
C GLY A 538 10.23 15.59 -17.91
N ASN A 539 9.90 14.83 -18.96
CA ASN A 539 8.57 14.26 -19.15
C ASN A 539 8.41 13.05 -18.24
N GLU A 540 7.21 12.84 -17.73
CA GLU A 540 6.88 11.66 -16.92
C GLU A 540 6.25 10.60 -17.83
N ALA A 541 6.42 9.32 -17.51
CA ALA A 541 5.69 8.23 -18.16
C ALA A 541 4.60 7.68 -17.22
N PRO A 542 3.57 6.97 -17.71
CA PRO A 542 2.63 6.28 -16.83
C PRO A 542 3.32 5.30 -15.88
N ALA A 543 2.73 5.05 -14.71
CA ALA A 543 3.21 3.99 -13.82
C ALA A 543 2.86 2.60 -14.40
N VAL A 544 1.64 2.45 -14.91
CA VAL A 544 1.20 1.26 -15.65
C VAL A 544 0.56 1.68 -16.97
N TYR A 545 1.04 1.10 -18.07
CA TYR A 545 0.50 1.30 -19.41
C TYR A 545 0.14 -0.03 -20.06
N VAL A 546 -1.17 -0.26 -20.25
CA VAL A 546 -1.74 -1.40 -20.96
C VAL A 546 -2.12 -0.96 -22.37
N TYR A 547 -1.52 -1.61 -23.38
CA TYR A 547 -1.71 -1.27 -24.79
C TYR A 547 -2.02 -2.53 -25.60
N ASN A 548 -3.08 -2.48 -26.43
CA ASN A 548 -3.46 -3.57 -27.34
C ASN A 548 -3.42 -4.95 -26.67
N SER A 549 -4.02 -5.08 -25.50
CA SER A 549 -3.97 -6.29 -24.66
C SER A 549 -5.35 -6.70 -24.15
N SER A 550 -5.50 -7.96 -23.77
CA SER A 550 -6.78 -8.55 -23.33
C SER A 550 -6.61 -9.28 -22.00
N ASP A 551 -7.63 -9.28 -21.14
CA ASP A 551 -7.62 -10.00 -19.85
C ASP A 551 -6.43 -9.60 -18.97
N VAL A 552 -6.44 -8.34 -18.54
CA VAL A 552 -5.37 -7.76 -17.70
C VAL A 552 -5.95 -7.35 -16.35
N HIS A 553 -5.36 -7.88 -15.28
CA HIS A 553 -5.77 -7.59 -13.90
C HIS A 553 -4.66 -6.83 -13.17
N ILE A 554 -4.98 -5.66 -12.63
CA ILE A 554 -4.09 -4.82 -11.83
C ILE A 554 -4.70 -4.75 -10.43
N GLU A 555 -4.14 -5.47 -9.47
CA GLU A 555 -4.76 -5.67 -8.16
C GLU A 555 -3.79 -5.44 -6.98
N GLY A 556 -4.28 -4.78 -5.93
CA GLY A 556 -3.55 -4.64 -4.68
C GLY A 556 -2.28 -3.79 -4.78
N LEU A 557 -2.29 -2.67 -5.51
CA LEU A 557 -1.10 -1.84 -5.73
C LEU A 557 -1.32 -0.39 -5.28
N ALA A 558 -0.25 0.27 -4.84
CA ALA A 558 -0.18 1.74 -4.82
C ALA A 558 0.50 2.23 -6.10
N LEU A 559 -0.17 3.08 -6.87
CA LEU A 559 0.29 3.60 -8.15
C LEU A 559 0.45 5.11 -8.04
N GLU A 560 1.64 5.62 -8.29
CA GLU A 560 1.97 7.03 -8.09
C GLU A 560 2.48 7.67 -9.38
N ALA A 561 1.79 8.71 -9.88
CA ALA A 561 2.20 9.50 -11.04
C ALA A 561 1.98 11.00 -10.81
N GLY A 562 2.21 11.86 -11.79
CA GLY A 562 2.14 13.32 -11.67
C GLY A 562 1.51 13.97 -12.90
N ALA A 563 2.30 14.27 -13.92
CA ALA A 563 1.84 14.91 -15.16
C ALA A 563 1.14 13.95 -16.14
N MET A 564 1.42 12.64 -16.06
CA MET A 564 0.77 11.57 -16.84
C MET A 564 -0.15 10.72 -15.96
N PRO A 565 -1.13 9.98 -16.53
CA PRO A 565 -1.93 9.06 -15.74
C PRO A 565 -1.07 8.02 -15.04
N ALA A 566 -1.44 7.65 -13.83
CA ALA A 566 -0.85 6.50 -13.16
C ALA A 566 -1.20 5.20 -13.88
N VAL A 567 -2.43 5.11 -14.40
CA VAL A 567 -2.89 3.96 -15.20
C VAL A 567 -3.42 4.45 -16.54
N VAL A 568 -2.86 3.91 -17.62
CA VAL A 568 -3.37 4.08 -18.98
C VAL A 568 -3.78 2.70 -19.51
N VAL A 569 -5.03 2.58 -19.94
CA VAL A 569 -5.53 1.46 -20.73
C VAL A 569 -5.92 2.00 -22.09
N TRP A 570 -5.32 1.45 -23.14
CA TRP A 570 -5.52 1.92 -24.50
C TRP A 570 -5.67 0.75 -25.47
N GLU A 571 -6.67 0.81 -26.36
CA GLU A 571 -6.98 -0.21 -27.37
C GLU A 571 -7.04 -1.62 -26.77
N SER A 572 -7.54 -1.77 -25.55
CA SER A 572 -7.47 -3.02 -24.79
C SER A 572 -8.85 -3.48 -24.34
N ASP A 573 -9.00 -4.76 -24.00
CA ASP A 573 -10.27 -5.33 -23.55
C ASP A 573 -10.11 -6.14 -22.25
N HIS A 574 -11.21 -6.35 -21.52
CA HIS A 574 -11.25 -7.11 -20.27
C HIS A 574 -10.16 -6.69 -19.26
N THR A 575 -9.95 -5.39 -19.09
CA THR A 575 -8.93 -4.87 -18.16
C THR A 575 -9.57 -4.36 -16.88
N THR A 576 -9.09 -4.85 -15.73
CA THR A 576 -9.61 -4.50 -14.41
C THR A 576 -8.52 -3.88 -13.53
N LEU A 577 -8.85 -2.75 -12.91
CA LEU A 577 -8.11 -2.17 -11.78
C LEU A 577 -8.93 -2.40 -10.50
N SER A 578 -8.40 -3.13 -9.53
CA SER A 578 -9.10 -3.42 -8.27
C SER A 578 -8.21 -3.26 -7.04
N ASP A 579 -8.84 -2.97 -5.89
CA ASP A 579 -8.21 -2.98 -4.56
C ASP A 579 -6.92 -2.16 -4.48
N SER A 580 -6.88 -1.06 -5.23
CA SER A 580 -5.65 -0.28 -5.46
C SER A 580 -5.80 1.17 -5.01
N VAL A 581 -4.67 1.80 -4.72
CA VAL A 581 -4.59 3.23 -4.40
C VAL A 581 -3.85 3.92 -5.53
N VAL A 582 -4.51 4.85 -6.21
CA VAL A 582 -3.95 5.67 -7.28
C VAL A 582 -3.75 7.09 -6.75
N GLU A 583 -2.49 7.52 -6.69
CA GLU A 583 -2.09 8.78 -6.09
C GLU A 583 -1.38 9.66 -7.13
N MET A 584 -1.96 10.81 -7.42
CA MET A 584 -1.36 11.79 -8.32
C MET A 584 -0.59 12.84 -7.52
N ARG A 585 0.73 12.93 -7.72
CA ARG A 585 1.58 14.04 -7.28
C ARG A 585 0.98 15.36 -7.76
N ASP A 586 1.18 16.41 -6.97
CA ASP A 586 0.82 17.80 -7.30
C ASP A 586 1.73 18.32 -8.43
N GLN A 587 1.55 17.77 -9.64
CA GLN A 587 2.17 18.21 -10.89
C GLN A 587 1.12 18.48 -11.97
N PHE A 588 1.35 19.55 -12.75
CA PHE A 588 0.44 19.93 -13.81
C PHE A 588 0.45 18.91 -14.95
N GLY A 589 -0.74 18.44 -15.34
CA GLY A 589 -0.96 17.57 -16.49
C GLY A 589 -2.40 17.68 -16.99
N ILE A 590 -2.60 17.57 -18.30
CA ILE A 590 -3.95 17.54 -18.90
C ILE A 590 -4.63 16.17 -18.77
N PHE A 591 -3.93 15.21 -18.18
CA PHE A 591 -4.32 13.82 -18.06
C PHE A 591 -4.99 13.52 -16.70
N PRO A 592 -5.97 12.61 -16.66
CA PRO A 592 -6.58 12.13 -15.42
C PRO A 592 -5.62 11.20 -14.66
N ALA A 593 -6.00 10.75 -13.46
CA ALA A 593 -5.24 9.72 -12.74
C ALA A 593 -5.34 8.34 -13.41
N VAL A 594 -6.53 8.01 -13.90
CA VAL A 594 -6.82 6.76 -14.64
C VAL A 594 -7.46 7.11 -15.97
N TYR A 595 -6.85 6.67 -17.07
CA TYR A 595 -7.34 6.87 -18.42
C TYR A 595 -7.72 5.53 -19.05
N LEU A 596 -8.96 5.39 -19.49
CA LEU A 596 -9.53 4.15 -20.00
C LEU A 596 -10.01 4.31 -21.44
N GLN A 597 -9.53 3.47 -22.35
CA GLN A 597 -10.05 3.33 -23.71
C GLN A 597 -10.05 1.86 -24.13
N GLY A 598 -11.24 1.33 -24.44
CA GLY A 598 -11.39 -0.10 -24.72
C GLY A 598 -12.77 -0.69 -24.44
N GLU A 599 -12.85 -2.02 -24.38
CA GLU A 599 -14.09 -2.79 -24.13
C GLU A 599 -14.03 -3.57 -22.80
N GLN A 600 -15.14 -3.66 -22.08
CA GLN A 600 -15.24 -4.45 -20.83
C GLN A 600 -14.20 -4.06 -19.77
N LEU A 601 -14.12 -2.76 -19.51
CA LEU A 601 -13.16 -2.20 -18.55
C LEU A 601 -13.80 -2.03 -17.18
N ALA A 602 -13.03 -2.25 -16.11
CA ALA A 602 -13.54 -2.08 -14.75
C ALA A 602 -12.53 -1.38 -13.83
N VAL A 603 -13.02 -0.43 -13.03
CA VAL A 603 -12.30 0.13 -11.88
C VAL A 603 -13.15 -0.09 -10.65
N THR A 604 -12.64 -0.88 -9.70
CA THR A 604 -13.43 -1.32 -8.53
C THR A 604 -12.69 -1.23 -7.21
N HIS A 605 -13.41 -0.98 -6.11
CA HIS A 605 -12.86 -1.03 -4.74
C HIS A 605 -11.55 -0.25 -4.57
N SER A 606 -11.39 0.85 -5.30
CA SER A 606 -10.12 1.59 -5.39
C SER A 606 -10.26 3.02 -4.88
N MET A 607 -9.15 3.56 -4.39
CA MET A 607 -9.03 4.96 -4.01
C MET A 607 -8.24 5.71 -5.08
N ILE A 608 -8.83 6.73 -5.68
CA ILE A 608 -8.20 7.60 -6.67
C ILE A 608 -8.12 9.00 -6.04
N THR A 609 -6.91 9.48 -5.77
CA THR A 609 -6.68 10.75 -5.06
C THR A 609 -5.47 11.52 -5.59
N THR A 610 -5.38 12.79 -5.23
CA THR A 610 -4.16 13.60 -5.36
C THR A 610 -3.40 13.64 -4.04
N LEU A 611 -2.07 13.62 -4.09
CA LEU A 611 -1.21 13.85 -2.93
C LEU A 611 -1.24 15.32 -2.53
N PRO A 612 -1.27 15.64 -1.21
CA PRO A 612 -1.24 17.03 -0.76
C PRO A 612 0.05 17.72 -1.20
N GLY A 613 -0.10 18.87 -1.86
CA GLY A 613 1.03 19.74 -2.20
C GLY A 613 1.72 20.31 -0.96
N ASN A 614 2.96 20.81 -1.12
CA ASN A 614 3.77 21.42 -0.04
C ASN A 614 3.20 22.72 0.57
N GLY A 615 2.03 23.18 0.13
CA GLY A 615 1.35 24.34 0.70
C GLY A 615 0.44 23.91 1.84
N GLY A 616 0.78 24.26 3.08
CA GLY A 616 0.00 23.89 4.27
C GLY A 616 -1.50 24.27 4.20
N ILE A 617 -2.26 23.91 5.24
CA ILE A 617 -3.74 23.93 5.35
C ILE A 617 -4.44 25.24 4.93
N TYR A 618 -3.70 26.36 4.78
CA TYR A 618 -4.21 27.68 4.40
C TYR A 618 -3.88 28.14 2.96
N ALA A 619 -3.19 27.32 2.15
CA ALA A 619 -2.94 27.62 0.75
C ALA A 619 -4.17 27.28 -0.13
N ASN A 620 -4.30 27.93 -1.29
CA ASN A 620 -5.30 27.54 -2.29
C ASN A 620 -5.14 26.03 -2.59
N PRO A 621 -6.17 25.18 -2.39
CA PRO A 621 -6.05 23.74 -2.59
C PRO A 621 -5.71 23.33 -4.03
N PHE A 622 -5.84 24.26 -4.98
CA PHE A 622 -5.46 24.08 -6.38
C PHE A 622 -4.38 25.11 -6.74
N GLY A 623 -3.11 24.75 -6.52
CA GLY A 623 -1.94 25.54 -6.89
C GLY A 623 -1.56 25.34 -8.36
N GLY A 624 -0.55 26.09 -8.85
CA GLY A 624 -0.07 25.99 -10.24
C GLY A 624 0.44 24.61 -10.65
N GLY A 625 0.73 23.74 -9.67
CA GLY A 625 1.12 22.35 -9.88
C GLY A 625 -0.03 21.35 -9.84
N SER A 626 -1.31 21.69 -9.62
CA SER A 626 -2.28 20.63 -9.26
C SER A 626 -2.67 19.68 -10.39
N ALA A 627 -2.53 18.38 -10.12
CA ALA A 627 -2.93 17.31 -11.02
C ALA A 627 -4.44 17.32 -11.24
N ARG A 628 -4.90 16.92 -12.44
CA ARG A 628 -6.35 16.83 -12.72
C ARG A 628 -7.07 15.80 -11.86
N GLY A 629 -6.41 14.70 -11.49
CA GLY A 629 -7.01 13.62 -10.72
C GLY A 629 -8.11 12.87 -11.49
N GLY A 630 -8.98 12.16 -10.77
CA GLY A 630 -10.18 11.54 -11.34
C GLY A 630 -9.93 10.41 -12.36
N ILE A 631 -11.02 9.98 -12.99
CA ILE A 631 -11.05 8.91 -14.00
C ILE A 631 -11.60 9.48 -15.30
N GLN A 632 -11.00 9.12 -16.45
CA GLN A 632 -11.56 9.44 -17.77
C GLN A 632 -11.85 8.17 -18.56
N ILE A 633 -13.04 8.12 -19.15
CA ILE A 633 -13.45 7.09 -20.10
C ILE A 633 -13.43 7.74 -21.48
N ALA A 634 -12.46 7.37 -22.30
CA ALA A 634 -12.22 7.96 -23.62
C ALA A 634 -13.27 7.51 -24.65
N GLY A 635 -13.44 8.31 -25.70
CA GLY A 635 -14.37 8.00 -26.79
C GLY A 635 -14.07 6.66 -27.46
N GLY A 636 -15.13 5.95 -27.87
CA GLY A 636 -15.05 4.61 -28.43
C GLY A 636 -14.97 3.47 -27.40
N SER A 637 -15.22 3.75 -26.12
CA SER A 637 -15.24 2.72 -25.07
C SER A 637 -16.63 2.11 -24.87
N GLU A 638 -16.67 0.83 -24.52
CA GLU A 638 -17.89 0.05 -24.37
C GLU A 638 -17.83 -0.87 -23.13
N ASP A 639 -18.96 -1.07 -22.43
CA ASP A 639 -19.07 -1.92 -21.24
C ASP A 639 -18.11 -1.54 -20.10
N VAL A 640 -18.05 -0.25 -19.76
CA VAL A 640 -17.16 0.26 -18.70
C VAL A 640 -17.90 0.37 -17.37
N ARG A 641 -17.33 -0.24 -16.32
CA ARG A 641 -17.86 -0.25 -14.96
C ARG A 641 -16.94 0.47 -13.97
N ILE A 642 -17.42 1.57 -13.40
CA ILE A 642 -16.75 2.29 -12.31
C ILE A 642 -17.57 2.06 -11.04
N VAL A 643 -17.13 1.14 -10.18
CA VAL A 643 -17.95 0.62 -9.07
C VAL A 643 -17.24 0.64 -7.73
N ASP A 644 -17.88 1.16 -6.68
CA ASP A 644 -17.38 1.12 -5.30
C ASP A 644 -15.99 1.76 -5.13
N ASN A 645 -15.79 2.95 -5.71
CA ASN A 645 -14.53 3.69 -5.61
C ASN A 645 -14.67 4.95 -4.76
N GLN A 646 -13.56 5.37 -4.14
CA GLN A 646 -13.40 6.70 -3.57
C GLN A 646 -12.58 7.56 -4.54
N ILE A 647 -13.22 8.52 -5.19
CA ILE A 647 -12.60 9.38 -6.20
C ILE A 647 -12.57 10.79 -5.64
N ILE A 648 -11.45 11.18 -5.03
CA ILE A 648 -11.36 12.37 -4.18
C ILE A 648 -10.25 13.30 -4.64
N GLY A 649 -10.61 14.55 -4.93
CA GLY A 649 -9.62 15.59 -5.20
C GLY A 649 -8.97 15.51 -6.59
N GLY A 650 -8.38 16.64 -6.99
CA GLY A 650 -7.90 16.87 -8.34
C GLY A 650 -8.50 18.14 -8.94
N ALA A 651 -7.78 18.78 -9.85
CA ALA A 651 -8.19 20.03 -10.48
C ALA A 651 -9.24 19.86 -11.60
N GLY A 652 -9.44 18.63 -12.09
CA GLY A 652 -10.34 18.26 -13.18
C GLY A 652 -11.71 17.80 -12.69
N HIS A 653 -12.39 16.99 -13.50
CA HIS A 653 -13.65 16.34 -13.10
C HIS A 653 -13.38 15.06 -12.32
N GLY A 654 -14.35 14.64 -11.51
CA GLY A 654 -14.27 13.35 -10.82
C GLY A 654 -14.28 12.18 -11.81
N ILE A 655 -15.30 12.12 -12.67
CA ILE A 655 -15.36 11.22 -13.82
C ILE A 655 -15.60 12.02 -15.09
N THR A 656 -14.72 11.84 -16.07
CA THR A 656 -14.79 12.49 -17.38
C THR A 656 -15.26 11.49 -18.44
N LEU A 657 -16.24 11.88 -19.24
CA LEU A 657 -16.80 11.09 -20.33
C LEU A 657 -16.36 11.67 -21.69
N GLY A 658 -15.78 10.81 -22.53
CA GLY A 658 -15.28 11.14 -23.85
C GLY A 658 -13.87 11.71 -23.84
N SER A 659 -13.33 11.89 -25.03
CA SER A 659 -12.00 12.46 -25.29
C SER A 659 -12.00 13.13 -26.67
N LEU A 660 -10.92 13.84 -26.98
CA LEU A 660 -10.84 14.67 -28.18
C LEU A 660 -9.80 14.13 -29.16
N VAL A 661 -10.03 14.40 -30.43
CA VAL A 661 -9.03 14.28 -31.50
C VAL A 661 -8.60 15.68 -31.88
N GLN A 662 -7.31 15.96 -31.72
CA GLN A 662 -6.67 17.18 -32.17
C GLN A 662 -6.32 17.05 -33.66
N VAL A 663 -6.88 17.92 -34.50
CA VAL A 663 -6.66 17.93 -35.96
C VAL A 663 -5.82 19.15 -36.33
N ALA A 664 -4.58 18.92 -36.76
CA ALA A 664 -3.71 19.99 -37.24
C ALA A 664 -4.12 20.47 -38.64
N SER A 665 -3.80 21.72 -38.98
CA SER A 665 -4.09 22.33 -40.30
C SER A 665 -3.51 21.57 -41.49
N GLY A 666 -2.47 20.76 -41.28
CA GLY A 666 -1.90 19.84 -42.27
C GLY A 666 -2.56 18.46 -42.36
N GLY A 667 -3.64 18.21 -41.61
CA GLY A 667 -4.42 16.95 -41.61
C GLY A 667 -3.93 15.85 -40.66
N GLY A 668 -2.91 16.11 -39.84
CA GLY A 668 -2.46 15.17 -38.81
C GLY A 668 -3.45 15.12 -37.64
N GLU A 669 -3.81 13.91 -37.19
CA GLU A 669 -4.71 13.68 -36.07
C GLU A 669 -3.96 13.07 -34.88
N THR A 670 -4.19 13.61 -33.68
CA THR A 670 -3.61 13.11 -32.43
C THR A 670 -4.70 13.02 -31.37
N ASP A 671 -4.80 11.89 -30.70
CA ASP A 671 -5.72 11.74 -29.58
C ASP A 671 -5.21 12.46 -28.34
N VAL A 672 -6.09 13.22 -27.70
CA VAL A 672 -5.77 13.98 -26.51
C VAL A 672 -6.88 13.84 -25.47
N PRO A 673 -6.54 13.80 -24.16
CA PRO A 673 -7.54 13.71 -23.10
C PRO A 673 -8.41 14.97 -23.02
N ASP A 674 -7.86 16.14 -23.34
CA ASP A 674 -8.55 17.44 -23.38
C ASP A 674 -7.70 18.45 -24.19
N GLN A 675 -8.24 19.64 -24.46
CA GLN A 675 -7.56 20.78 -25.08
C GLN A 675 -6.36 21.22 -24.22
N THR A 676 -5.18 21.31 -24.82
CA THR A 676 -4.01 21.94 -24.19
C THR A 676 -4.22 23.45 -24.03
N PRO A 677 -3.87 24.06 -22.89
CA PRO A 677 -4.04 25.50 -22.68
C PRO A 677 -3.32 26.33 -23.74
N THR A 678 -3.99 27.37 -24.24
CA THR A 678 -3.43 28.27 -25.25
C THR A 678 -2.45 29.25 -24.60
N GLY A 679 -1.15 29.02 -24.78
CA GLY A 679 -0.08 29.89 -24.31
C GLY A 679 0.66 29.33 -23.10
N ASN A 680 1.94 29.70 -22.95
CA ASN A 680 2.80 29.33 -21.83
C ASN A 680 2.35 30.01 -20.52
N ASN A 681 1.13 29.74 -20.05
CA ASN A 681 0.69 30.10 -18.72
C ASN A 681 1.00 28.92 -17.77
N PRO A 682 2.04 29.01 -16.93
CA PRO A 682 2.43 27.92 -16.02
C PRO A 682 1.42 27.66 -14.90
N CYS A 683 0.23 28.27 -14.92
CA CYS A 683 -0.81 28.17 -13.90
C CYS A 683 -2.23 28.06 -14.49
N ASP A 684 -2.43 27.24 -15.54
CA ASP A 684 -3.76 26.97 -16.13
C ASP A 684 -4.79 26.46 -15.10
N VAL A 685 -4.33 25.66 -14.13
CA VAL A 685 -5.18 25.14 -13.03
C VAL A 685 -5.64 26.23 -12.06
N CYS A 686 -4.91 27.34 -11.95
CA CYS A 686 -5.31 28.51 -11.17
C CYS A 686 -6.32 29.39 -11.91
N SER A 687 -6.51 29.19 -13.22
CA SER A 687 -7.51 29.91 -13.99
C SER A 687 -8.90 29.34 -13.73
N ALA A 688 -9.92 30.13 -14.07
CA ALA A 688 -11.30 29.68 -13.95
C ALA A 688 -11.55 28.49 -14.89
N ILE A 689 -12.26 27.46 -14.43
CA ILE A 689 -12.54 26.28 -15.23
C ILE A 689 -13.59 26.60 -16.30
N GLY A 690 -13.26 26.36 -17.57
CA GLY A 690 -14.17 26.45 -18.70
C GLY A 690 -14.82 25.11 -19.03
N ILE A 691 -16.11 25.11 -19.43
CA ILE A 691 -16.83 23.92 -19.91
C ILE A 691 -16.97 23.87 -21.44
N ILE A 692 -16.61 24.94 -22.13
CA ILE A 692 -16.70 25.06 -23.60
C ILE A 692 -15.31 24.85 -24.22
N LEU A 693 -15.23 24.20 -25.38
CA LEU A 693 -14.02 24.24 -26.20
C LEU A 693 -13.88 25.63 -26.81
N ILE A 694 -12.73 26.27 -26.59
CA ILE A 694 -12.45 27.57 -27.18
C ILE A 694 -11.98 27.35 -28.61
N ASP A 695 -12.83 27.71 -29.57
CA ASP A 695 -12.45 27.83 -30.98
C ASP A 695 -11.76 29.19 -31.20
N ASP A 696 -10.43 29.21 -31.23
CA ASP A 696 -9.70 30.36 -31.73
C ASP A 696 -9.66 30.27 -33.27
N PRO A 697 -10.33 31.18 -34.01
CA PRO A 697 -10.32 31.16 -35.47
C PRO A 697 -8.91 31.38 -36.07
N ASN A 698 -7.94 31.82 -35.28
CA ASN A 698 -6.53 31.93 -35.69
C ASN A 698 -5.68 30.70 -35.31
N SER A 699 -6.26 29.71 -34.63
CA SER A 699 -5.58 28.46 -34.27
C SER A 699 -5.30 27.60 -35.50
N THR A 700 -4.11 27.01 -35.57
CA THR A 700 -3.74 26.00 -36.59
C THR A 700 -4.28 24.61 -36.28
N VAL A 701 -5.09 24.47 -35.23
CA VAL A 701 -5.58 23.21 -34.69
C VAL A 701 -7.08 23.33 -34.41
N THR A 702 -7.84 22.32 -34.82
CA THR A 702 -9.26 22.13 -34.46
C THR A 702 -9.43 20.86 -33.63
N TYR A 703 -10.52 20.75 -32.89
CA TYR A 703 -10.84 19.60 -32.05
C TYR A 703 -12.17 18.98 -32.47
N ARG A 704 -12.26 17.65 -32.40
CA ARG A 704 -13.49 16.88 -32.61
C ARG A 704 -13.63 15.76 -31.60
N SER A 705 -14.82 15.20 -31.44
CA SER A 705 -15.03 14.02 -30.59
C SER A 705 -14.25 12.81 -31.12
N ARG A 706 -13.62 12.01 -30.23
CA ARG A 706 -13.02 10.70 -30.60
C ARG A 706 -14.06 9.63 -30.92
N GLY A 707 -15.31 9.84 -30.53
CA GLY A 707 -16.41 8.90 -30.73
C GLY A 707 -17.26 8.74 -29.48
N ASP A 708 -18.40 8.07 -29.63
CA ASP A 708 -19.38 7.87 -28.57
C ASP A 708 -18.96 6.77 -27.59
N LEU A 709 -19.64 6.75 -26.45
CA LEU A 709 -19.48 5.78 -25.37
C LEU A 709 -20.71 4.87 -25.28
N TYR A 710 -20.52 3.60 -24.93
CA TYR A 710 -21.62 2.62 -24.87
C TYR A 710 -21.63 1.83 -23.56
N ARG A 711 -22.80 1.62 -22.96
CA ARG A 711 -23.05 0.82 -21.75
C ARG A 711 -22.08 1.16 -20.61
N ILE A 712 -22.23 2.37 -20.07
CA ILE A 712 -21.39 2.88 -18.99
C ILE A 712 -22.16 2.81 -17.68
N GLU A 713 -21.61 2.08 -16.70
CA GLU A 713 -22.15 1.97 -15.35
C GLU A 713 -21.23 2.69 -14.35
N ILE A 714 -21.78 3.68 -13.66
CA ILE A 714 -21.13 4.38 -12.55
C ILE A 714 -21.98 4.13 -11.32
N ARG A 715 -21.51 3.26 -10.42
CA ARG A 715 -22.32 2.82 -9.27
C ARG A 715 -21.57 2.76 -7.95
N CYS A 716 -22.23 3.11 -6.85
CA CYS A 716 -21.66 3.01 -5.49
C CYS A 716 -20.36 3.81 -5.26
N ASN A 717 -20.08 4.87 -6.03
CA ASN A 717 -18.86 5.66 -5.85
C ASN A 717 -19.07 6.86 -4.92
N ASP A 718 -18.03 7.27 -4.20
CA ASP A 718 -17.94 8.57 -3.52
C ASP A 718 -17.03 9.50 -4.34
N ILE A 719 -17.64 10.48 -5.01
CA ILE A 719 -16.97 11.43 -5.92
C ILE A 719 -17.02 12.82 -5.29
N ALA A 720 -15.90 13.27 -4.75
CA ALA A 720 -15.89 14.50 -3.96
C ALA A 720 -14.64 15.37 -4.10
N ARG A 721 -14.81 16.66 -3.81
CA ARG A 721 -13.72 17.67 -3.69
C ARG A 721 -12.92 17.89 -4.98
N HIS A 722 -13.50 17.61 -6.14
CA HIS A 722 -12.90 17.92 -7.44
C HIS A 722 -13.01 19.41 -7.78
N GLY A 723 -11.98 19.93 -8.45
CA GLY A 723 -11.93 21.31 -8.92
C GLY A 723 -12.96 21.61 -10.00
N GLY A 724 -13.29 20.63 -10.84
CA GLY A 724 -14.33 20.69 -11.87
C GLY A 724 -15.62 19.96 -11.48
N ASN A 725 -16.48 19.71 -12.48
CA ASN A 725 -17.73 18.95 -12.34
C ASN A 725 -17.54 17.57 -11.68
N GLY A 726 -18.62 17.00 -11.12
CA GLY A 726 -18.59 15.64 -10.57
C GLY A 726 -18.43 14.57 -11.65
N ILE A 727 -19.46 14.39 -12.47
CA ILE A 727 -19.46 13.57 -13.69
C ILE A 727 -19.75 14.49 -14.86
N SER A 728 -18.89 14.52 -15.87
CA SER A 728 -19.06 15.44 -16.99
C SER A 728 -18.50 14.87 -18.28
N VAL A 729 -19.12 15.23 -19.41
CA VAL A 729 -18.42 15.17 -20.70
C VAL A 729 -17.17 16.06 -20.64
N VAL A 730 -16.12 15.73 -21.41
CA VAL A 730 -14.85 16.50 -21.33
C VAL A 730 -15.07 17.99 -21.58
N ARG A 731 -15.79 18.36 -22.64
CA ARG A 731 -16.28 19.73 -22.92
C ARG A 731 -17.57 19.70 -23.74
N LEU A 732 -18.29 20.81 -23.74
CA LEU A 732 -19.44 21.08 -24.62
C LEU A 732 -18.99 21.92 -25.83
N PHE A 733 -19.31 21.47 -27.05
CA PHE A 733 -18.85 22.11 -28.30
C PHE A 733 -19.72 21.74 -29.50
N GLY A 734 -19.42 22.29 -30.67
CA GLY A 734 -20.15 21.95 -31.92
C GLY A 734 -21.59 22.48 -32.00
N LEU A 735 -22.07 23.30 -31.07
CA LEU A 735 -23.47 23.75 -31.04
C LEU A 735 -23.76 24.98 -31.91
N VAL A 736 -22.81 25.90 -32.00
CA VAL A 736 -22.99 27.22 -32.63
C VAL A 736 -22.33 27.30 -34.01
N ASN A 737 -21.37 26.40 -34.27
CA ASN A 737 -20.74 26.25 -35.58
C ASN A 737 -21.59 25.30 -36.43
N GLN A 738 -21.66 25.48 -37.76
CA GLN A 738 -22.57 24.75 -38.66
C GLN A 738 -22.38 23.20 -38.73
N GLN A 739 -21.50 22.62 -37.90
CA GLN A 739 -21.32 21.18 -37.72
C GLN A 739 -21.56 20.81 -36.25
N VAL A 740 -22.61 20.03 -36.01
CA VAL A 740 -22.92 19.46 -34.69
C VAL A 740 -21.97 18.31 -34.41
N ASP A 741 -21.05 18.50 -33.47
CA ASP A 741 -20.12 17.49 -32.99
C ASP A 741 -20.13 17.50 -31.45
N LEU A 742 -20.82 16.51 -30.87
CA LEU A 742 -21.09 16.38 -29.44
C LEU A 742 -20.64 15.01 -28.96
N ILE A 743 -20.34 14.89 -27.67
CA ILE A 743 -20.00 13.60 -27.05
C ILE A 743 -21.29 12.85 -26.74
N GLY A 744 -21.51 11.73 -27.42
CA GLY A 744 -22.62 10.81 -27.19
C GLY A 744 -22.29 9.75 -26.15
N VAL A 745 -23.27 9.46 -25.28
CA VAL A 745 -23.21 8.35 -24.32
C VAL A 745 -24.50 7.52 -24.41
N HIS A 746 -24.39 6.24 -24.70
CA HIS A 746 -25.52 5.35 -24.92
C HIS A 746 -25.58 4.27 -23.83
N GLY A 747 -26.68 4.19 -23.08
CA GLY A 747 -26.81 3.30 -21.93
C GLY A 747 -25.97 3.77 -20.74
N LEU A 748 -26.22 4.99 -20.27
CA LEU A 748 -25.55 5.56 -19.09
C LEU A 748 -26.38 5.34 -17.83
N ARG A 749 -25.83 4.57 -16.88
CA ARG A 749 -26.43 4.33 -15.57
C ARG A 749 -25.58 4.93 -14.48
N ILE A 750 -26.14 5.89 -13.74
CA ILE A 750 -25.54 6.54 -12.58
C ILE A 750 -26.40 6.15 -11.37
N ALA A 751 -25.93 5.21 -10.54
CA ALA A 751 -26.73 4.66 -9.45
C ALA A 751 -25.98 4.64 -8.11
N ASP A 752 -26.67 4.88 -6.99
CA ASP A 752 -26.12 4.68 -5.64
C ASP A 752 -24.82 5.47 -5.36
N ASN A 753 -24.57 6.58 -6.06
CA ASN A 753 -23.35 7.36 -5.87
C ASN A 753 -23.57 8.53 -4.93
N ARG A 754 -22.50 8.95 -4.26
CA ARG A 754 -22.40 10.24 -3.58
C ARG A 754 -21.53 11.18 -4.41
N LEU A 755 -22.15 12.21 -4.98
CA LEU A 755 -21.48 13.30 -5.68
C LEU A 755 -21.58 14.54 -4.81
N ALA A 756 -20.49 14.94 -4.15
CA ALA A 756 -20.56 16.04 -3.20
C ALA A 756 -19.34 16.96 -3.23
N TYR A 757 -19.55 18.26 -3.04
CA TYR A 757 -18.44 19.23 -2.89
C TYR A 757 -17.48 19.26 -4.10
N ASN A 758 -17.99 19.03 -5.31
CA ASN A 758 -17.24 19.24 -6.56
C ASN A 758 -17.36 20.70 -7.03
N LEU A 759 -16.71 21.07 -8.13
CA LEU A 759 -16.58 22.44 -8.64
C LEU A 759 -15.96 23.40 -7.62
N GLN A 760 -14.81 22.99 -7.09
CA GLN A 760 -14.09 23.77 -6.09
C GLN A 760 -13.14 24.84 -6.69
N ARG A 761 -13.05 24.93 -8.03
CA ARG A 761 -12.39 26.05 -8.72
C ARG A 761 -13.40 27.12 -9.09
N GLN A 762 -12.94 28.37 -9.25
CA GLN A 762 -13.76 29.41 -9.88
C GLN A 762 -14.16 28.96 -11.29
N VAL A 763 -15.41 29.20 -11.70
CA VAL A 763 -15.89 28.85 -13.04
C VAL A 763 -15.77 30.04 -13.98
N GLU A 764 -15.45 29.75 -15.25
CA GLU A 764 -15.37 30.78 -16.29
C GLU A 764 -16.78 31.20 -16.73
N GLN A 765 -16.97 32.50 -16.95
CA GLN A 765 -18.23 33.05 -17.44
C GLN A 765 -18.56 32.46 -18.82
N ILE A 766 -19.69 31.76 -18.91
CA ILE A 766 -20.15 31.15 -20.17
C ILE A 766 -20.37 32.25 -21.22
N PRO A 767 -19.77 32.14 -22.44
CA PRO A 767 -19.97 33.08 -23.53
C PRO A 767 -21.44 33.21 -23.93
N GLN A 768 -21.87 34.41 -24.33
CA GLN A 768 -23.29 34.72 -24.57
C GLN A 768 -24.00 33.73 -25.52
N ALA A 769 -23.32 33.27 -26.57
CA ALA A 769 -23.86 32.31 -27.55
C ALA A 769 -24.15 30.92 -26.95
N TYR A 770 -23.49 30.55 -25.86
CA TYR A 770 -23.59 29.24 -25.21
C TYR A 770 -24.33 29.28 -23.87
N ARG A 771 -24.69 30.47 -23.34
CA ARG A 771 -25.32 30.63 -22.01
C ARG A 771 -26.61 29.83 -21.83
N LEU A 772 -27.33 29.59 -22.93
CA LEU A 772 -28.54 28.79 -22.92
C LEU A 772 -28.28 27.31 -23.14
N PHE A 773 -27.07 26.85 -23.52
CA PHE A 773 -26.82 25.46 -23.91
C PHE A 773 -25.67 24.79 -23.15
N ALA A 774 -25.20 25.42 -22.07
CA ALA A 774 -24.13 24.90 -21.25
C ALA A 774 -24.36 25.23 -19.77
N ALA A 775 -23.89 24.32 -18.92
CA ALA A 775 -23.96 24.45 -17.48
C ALA A 775 -22.73 23.81 -16.84
N TYR A 776 -22.39 24.29 -15.64
CA TYR A 776 -21.53 23.58 -14.71
C TYR A 776 -22.43 22.82 -13.72
N GLY A 777 -21.97 21.72 -13.15
CA GLY A 777 -22.76 21.02 -12.15
C GLY A 777 -22.17 19.76 -11.55
N GLY A 778 -23.07 19.02 -10.90
CA GLY A 778 -22.80 17.67 -10.41
C GLY A 778 -22.66 16.68 -11.55
N VAL A 779 -23.69 16.61 -12.40
CA VAL A 779 -23.74 15.77 -13.59
C VAL A 779 -23.97 16.65 -14.81
N VAL A 780 -23.04 16.67 -15.78
CA VAL A 780 -23.11 17.53 -16.97
C VAL A 780 -22.94 16.70 -18.24
N LEU A 781 -24.03 16.58 -19.00
CA LEU A 781 -24.11 15.67 -20.15
C LEU A 781 -24.50 16.41 -21.43
N ALA A 782 -23.95 15.96 -22.55
CA ALA A 782 -24.29 16.47 -23.88
C ALA A 782 -25.44 15.65 -24.50
N LEU A 783 -25.12 14.63 -25.29
CA LEU A 783 -26.09 13.74 -25.91
C LEU A 783 -26.09 12.39 -25.19
N VAL A 784 -27.23 11.99 -24.62
CA VAL A 784 -27.33 10.72 -23.89
C VAL A 784 -28.59 9.95 -24.29
N SER A 785 -28.47 8.62 -24.37
CA SER A 785 -29.62 7.73 -24.54
C SER A 785 -29.64 6.66 -23.45
N GLU A 786 -30.84 6.25 -23.06
CA GLU A 786 -31.10 5.31 -21.97
C GLU A 786 -30.46 5.79 -20.65
N LEU A 787 -30.64 7.09 -20.35
CA LEU A 787 -30.11 7.72 -19.16
C LEU A 787 -30.91 7.32 -17.92
N VAL A 788 -30.25 6.63 -17.00
CA VAL A 788 -30.79 6.28 -15.68
C VAL A 788 -29.94 6.95 -14.60
N ILE A 789 -30.57 7.80 -13.80
CA ILE A 789 -29.98 8.41 -12.60
C ILE A 789 -30.86 8.01 -11.42
N GLU A 790 -30.37 7.14 -10.54
CA GLU A 790 -31.16 6.68 -9.40
C GLU A 790 -30.41 6.49 -8.08
N HIS A 791 -31.08 6.75 -6.95
CA HIS A 791 -30.51 6.55 -5.62
C HIS A 791 -29.21 7.32 -5.35
N ASN A 792 -29.00 8.47 -6.02
CA ASN A 792 -27.80 9.28 -5.83
C ASN A 792 -28.03 10.43 -4.84
N LEU A 793 -26.97 10.82 -4.15
CA LEU A 793 -26.85 12.11 -3.47
C LEU A 793 -26.00 13.04 -4.34
N ILE A 794 -26.61 14.09 -4.90
CA ILE A 794 -25.95 15.10 -5.75
C ILE A 794 -26.05 16.45 -5.03
N ALA A 795 -25.00 16.84 -4.32
CA ALA A 795 -25.11 17.93 -3.37
C ALA A 795 -23.90 18.87 -3.30
N ARG A 796 -24.19 20.15 -3.04
CA ARG A 796 -23.19 21.16 -2.64
C ARG A 796 -22.08 21.34 -3.67
N HIS A 797 -22.43 21.33 -4.95
CA HIS A 797 -21.50 21.67 -6.02
C HIS A 797 -21.28 23.19 -6.11
N GLY A 798 -20.05 23.60 -6.44
CA GLY A 798 -19.68 25.00 -6.61
C GLY A 798 -19.27 25.70 -5.32
N LEU A 799 -18.50 26.79 -5.46
CA LEU A 799 -18.04 27.62 -4.33
C LEU A 799 -19.16 28.46 -3.70
N GLY A 800 -20.24 28.73 -4.43
CA GLY A 800 -21.37 29.51 -3.95
C GLY A 800 -22.41 29.77 -5.03
N ARG A 801 -23.56 30.31 -4.63
CA ARG A 801 -24.71 30.63 -5.50
C ARG A 801 -24.39 31.68 -6.56
N SER A 802 -23.31 32.43 -6.43
CA SER A 802 -22.85 33.38 -7.46
C SER A 802 -22.43 32.72 -8.78
N SER A 803 -22.05 31.44 -8.79
CA SER A 803 -21.61 30.69 -9.99
C SER A 803 -22.75 29.87 -10.62
N PRO A 804 -22.91 29.80 -11.96
CA PRO A 804 -24.06 29.15 -12.63
C PRO A 804 -23.94 27.62 -12.56
N VAL A 805 -24.43 27.07 -11.44
CA VAL A 805 -24.33 25.66 -11.08
C VAL A 805 -25.68 24.98 -11.18
N THR A 806 -25.66 23.76 -11.71
CA THR A 806 -26.79 22.84 -11.80
C THR A 806 -26.51 21.57 -11.01
N GLY A 807 -27.55 20.87 -10.56
CA GLY A 807 -27.39 19.51 -10.01
C GLY A 807 -27.15 18.52 -11.14
N VAL A 808 -28.15 18.36 -12.00
CA VAL A 808 -28.11 17.54 -13.21
C VAL A 808 -28.41 18.40 -14.43
N TYR A 809 -27.53 18.34 -15.42
CA TYR A 809 -27.70 18.96 -16.72
C TYR A 809 -27.58 17.93 -17.84
N ALA A 810 -28.54 17.93 -18.75
CA ALA A 810 -28.43 17.22 -20.03
C ALA A 810 -28.95 18.09 -21.17
N LEU A 811 -28.15 18.24 -22.22
CA LEU A 811 -28.60 18.95 -23.41
C LEU A 811 -29.67 18.16 -24.16
N MET A 812 -29.42 16.87 -24.41
CA MET A 812 -30.39 15.97 -25.02
C MET A 812 -30.34 14.60 -24.33
N ALA A 813 -31.50 14.12 -23.88
CA ALA A 813 -31.63 12.83 -23.22
C ALA A 813 -32.74 12.00 -23.88
N GLN A 814 -32.44 10.76 -24.25
CA GLN A 814 -33.43 9.80 -24.72
C GLN A 814 -33.69 8.73 -23.65
N GLY A 815 -34.95 8.38 -23.40
CA GLY A 815 -35.31 7.38 -22.38
C GLY A 815 -34.93 7.81 -20.96
N LEU A 816 -35.12 9.09 -20.63
CA LEU A 816 -34.72 9.69 -19.35
C LEU A 816 -35.48 9.08 -18.15
N ARG A 817 -34.72 8.65 -17.14
CA ARG A 817 -35.22 8.28 -15.81
C ARG A 817 -34.36 8.93 -14.73
N ILE A 818 -34.97 9.80 -13.93
CA ILE A 818 -34.37 10.40 -12.73
C ILE A 818 -35.26 9.99 -11.54
N GLU A 819 -34.83 9.02 -10.75
CA GLU A 819 -35.71 8.38 -9.75
C GLU A 819 -35.00 8.24 -8.38
N HIS A 820 -35.67 8.53 -7.27
CA HIS A 820 -35.13 8.30 -5.91
C HIS A 820 -33.83 9.06 -5.59
N ASN A 821 -33.61 10.26 -6.14
CA ASN A 821 -32.39 11.04 -5.90
C ASN A 821 -32.59 12.19 -4.92
N HIS A 822 -31.53 12.54 -4.21
CA HIS A 822 -31.43 13.77 -3.43
C HIS A 822 -30.49 14.76 -4.14
N ILE A 823 -31.07 15.78 -4.76
CA ILE A 823 -30.36 16.81 -5.53
C ILE A 823 -30.52 18.15 -4.82
N ILE A 824 -29.55 18.51 -3.97
CA ILE A 824 -29.73 19.58 -2.98
C ILE A 824 -28.53 20.52 -2.88
N ASP A 825 -28.79 21.79 -2.53
CA ASP A 825 -27.76 22.79 -2.20
C ASP A 825 -26.71 23.04 -3.31
N ASN A 826 -27.05 22.82 -4.59
CA ASN A 826 -26.11 23.03 -5.70
C ASN A 826 -25.99 24.52 -6.04
N GLY A 827 -24.79 25.09 -5.83
CA GLY A 827 -24.60 26.53 -5.70
C GLY A 827 -25.00 27.02 -4.31
N VAL A 828 -24.27 26.58 -3.28
CA VAL A 828 -24.57 26.85 -1.86
C VAL A 828 -24.76 28.35 -1.59
N ILE A 829 -25.72 28.70 -0.74
CA ILE A 829 -25.94 30.09 -0.32
C ILE A 829 -24.65 30.66 0.28
N ASP A 830 -24.14 31.73 -0.32
CA ASP A 830 -22.94 32.44 0.09
C ASP A 830 -23.29 33.86 0.59
N SER A 831 -22.29 34.58 1.11
CA SER A 831 -22.49 35.97 1.55
C SER A 831 -22.52 36.98 0.40
N GLN A 832 -22.48 36.53 -0.86
CA GLN A 832 -22.51 37.43 -2.01
C GLN A 832 -23.97 37.78 -2.35
N PRO A 833 -24.23 39.04 -2.75
CA PRO A 833 -25.57 39.45 -3.14
C PRO A 833 -25.98 38.75 -4.45
N VAL A 834 -27.26 38.41 -4.58
CA VAL A 834 -27.80 37.72 -5.78
C VAL A 834 -27.54 38.52 -7.07
N THR A 835 -27.50 39.86 -6.98
CA THR A 835 -27.20 40.76 -8.12
C THR A 835 -25.78 40.60 -8.69
N SER A 836 -24.87 39.97 -7.96
CA SER A 836 -23.51 39.66 -8.42
C SER A 836 -23.39 38.29 -9.12
N ALA A 837 -24.49 37.53 -9.20
CA ALA A 837 -24.49 36.22 -9.83
C ALA A 837 -24.13 36.30 -11.31
N GLN A 838 -23.19 35.45 -11.73
CA GLN A 838 -22.82 35.27 -13.13
C GLN A 838 -24.02 34.77 -13.96
N ALA A 839 -24.10 35.21 -15.22
CA ALA A 839 -25.16 34.80 -16.14
C ALA A 839 -24.95 33.36 -16.62
N GLY A 840 -26.00 32.54 -16.63
CA GLY A 840 -25.96 31.14 -17.06
C GLY A 840 -27.09 30.32 -16.46
N LEU A 841 -27.17 29.04 -16.85
CA LEU A 841 -28.20 28.12 -16.37
C LEU A 841 -27.98 27.74 -14.90
N ARG A 842 -29.09 27.68 -14.17
CA ARG A 842 -29.14 27.34 -12.74
C ARG A 842 -30.41 26.55 -12.48
N ALA A 843 -30.25 25.28 -12.15
CA ALA A 843 -31.37 24.44 -11.78
C ALA A 843 -30.93 23.22 -10.98
N GLY A 844 -31.84 22.66 -10.17
CA GLY A 844 -31.64 21.34 -9.60
C GLY A 844 -31.50 20.30 -10.70
N VAL A 845 -32.47 20.26 -11.61
CA VAL A 845 -32.43 19.47 -12.84
C VAL A 845 -32.77 20.36 -14.03
N HIS A 846 -31.88 20.40 -15.03
CA HIS A 846 -32.09 21.09 -16.31
C HIS A 846 -31.90 20.12 -17.47
N VAL A 847 -32.99 19.78 -18.16
CA VAL A 847 -32.95 18.95 -19.36
C VAL A 847 -33.57 19.71 -20.53
N TRP A 848 -32.74 20.02 -21.53
CA TRP A 848 -33.18 20.82 -22.67
C TRP A 848 -34.11 20.09 -23.60
N LEU A 849 -33.87 18.81 -23.85
CA LEU A 849 -34.77 17.98 -24.66
C LEU A 849 -34.74 16.54 -24.16
N ALA A 850 -35.88 16.05 -23.73
CA ALA A 850 -36.11 14.66 -23.35
C ALA A 850 -37.01 13.96 -24.37
N LEU A 851 -36.53 12.87 -24.97
CA LEU A 851 -37.25 12.11 -26.00
C LEU A 851 -37.53 10.69 -25.52
N SER A 852 -38.69 10.13 -25.83
CA SER A 852 -38.94 8.71 -25.61
C SER A 852 -37.91 7.82 -26.32
N ALA A 853 -37.54 6.69 -25.71
CA ALA A 853 -36.71 5.68 -26.37
C ALA A 853 -37.44 5.12 -27.61
N PRO A 854 -36.73 4.75 -28.70
CA PRO A 854 -37.36 4.20 -29.89
C PRO A 854 -37.91 2.80 -29.58
N GLU A 855 -39.12 2.48 -30.04
CA GLU A 855 -39.54 1.08 -30.14
C GLU A 855 -38.59 0.35 -31.10
N LEU A 856 -38.03 -0.80 -30.70
CA LEU A 856 -37.20 -1.63 -31.58
C LEU A 856 -38.01 -2.00 -32.84
N GLU A 857 -37.66 -1.41 -33.99
CA GLU A 857 -38.12 -1.92 -35.27
C GLU A 857 -37.55 -3.33 -35.44
N LYS A 858 -38.43 -4.32 -35.65
CA LYS A 858 -38.04 -5.68 -36.05
C LYS A 858 -37.45 -5.65 -37.47
N THR A 859 -36.24 -5.16 -37.65
CA THR A 859 -35.49 -5.34 -38.89
C THR A 859 -34.67 -6.62 -38.77
N SER A 860 -35.24 -7.69 -39.32
CA SER A 860 -34.54 -8.93 -39.60
C SER A 860 -33.37 -8.66 -40.55
N THR A 861 -32.13 -8.89 -40.08
CA THR A 861 -31.03 -9.61 -40.77
C THR A 861 -29.67 -9.19 -40.20
N SER A 862 -29.27 -9.73 -39.04
CA SER A 862 -27.87 -10.06 -38.78
C SER A 862 -27.77 -11.05 -37.62
N THR A 863 -26.95 -12.06 -37.82
CA THR A 863 -26.64 -13.16 -36.91
C THR A 863 -25.61 -12.71 -35.87
N GLY A 864 -25.91 -12.88 -34.58
CA GLY A 864 -24.90 -12.95 -33.52
C GLY A 864 -24.97 -11.91 -32.40
N ALA A 865 -26.05 -11.89 -31.63
CA ALA A 865 -26.09 -11.62 -30.19
C ALA A 865 -27.56 -11.72 -29.76
N GLN A 866 -27.86 -12.56 -28.78
CA GLN A 866 -29.20 -12.61 -28.19
C GLN A 866 -29.50 -11.26 -27.54
N GLN A 867 -30.26 -10.41 -28.23
CA GLN A 867 -30.96 -9.29 -27.61
C GLN A 867 -31.98 -9.86 -26.64
N ALA A 868 -31.57 -10.10 -25.39
CA ALA A 868 -32.51 -10.14 -24.29
C ALA A 868 -33.17 -8.76 -24.22
N ALA A 869 -34.50 -8.70 -24.29
CA ALA A 869 -35.23 -7.47 -24.07
C ALA A 869 -34.89 -6.94 -22.67
N ASP A 870 -34.20 -5.80 -22.59
CA ASP A 870 -33.92 -5.13 -21.32
C ASP A 870 -35.25 -4.77 -20.63
N PRO A 871 -35.55 -5.33 -19.44
CA PRO A 871 -36.76 -5.01 -18.69
C PRO A 871 -36.86 -3.52 -18.31
N GLN A 872 -35.76 -2.76 -18.38
CA GLN A 872 -35.69 -1.35 -17.98
C GLN A 872 -36.02 -0.33 -19.08
N ARG A 873 -36.17 -0.75 -20.34
CA ARG A 873 -36.54 0.16 -21.44
C ARG A 873 -38.02 0.56 -21.34
N SER A 874 -38.27 1.69 -20.68
CA SER A 874 -39.57 2.35 -20.64
C SER A 874 -39.66 3.44 -21.73
N PRO A 875 -40.70 3.45 -22.58
CA PRO A 875 -40.93 4.57 -23.50
C PRO A 875 -41.40 5.85 -22.78
N GLN A 876 -41.76 5.75 -21.50
CA GLN A 876 -42.16 6.88 -20.65
C GLN A 876 -40.93 7.52 -20.00
N LEU A 877 -40.84 8.84 -20.13
CA LEU A 877 -39.89 9.71 -19.43
C LEU A 877 -40.33 9.88 -17.97
N ARG A 878 -39.40 9.78 -17.01
CA ARG A 878 -39.75 9.75 -15.58
C ARG A 878 -38.89 10.65 -14.72
N ILE A 879 -39.55 11.40 -13.84
CA ILE A 879 -38.97 12.07 -12.69
C ILE A 879 -39.82 11.67 -11.47
N HIS A 880 -39.33 10.74 -10.66
CA HIS A 880 -40.11 10.08 -9.62
C HIS A 880 -39.40 10.02 -8.27
N ASP A 881 -40.11 10.34 -7.19
CA ASP A 881 -39.60 10.23 -5.80
C ASP A 881 -38.24 10.93 -5.57
N ASN A 882 -38.05 12.12 -6.15
CA ASN A 882 -36.83 12.89 -5.95
C ASN A 882 -37.04 14.03 -4.95
N VAL A 883 -35.98 14.37 -4.22
CA VAL A 883 -35.87 15.61 -3.44
C VAL A 883 -34.93 16.55 -4.18
N ILE A 884 -35.50 17.56 -4.84
CA ILE A 884 -34.77 18.55 -5.65
C ILE A 884 -34.92 19.92 -5.00
N VAL A 885 -33.83 20.44 -4.43
CA VAL A 885 -33.80 21.74 -3.74
C VAL A 885 -32.69 22.60 -4.33
N GLN A 886 -33.06 23.66 -5.04
CA GLN A 886 -32.13 24.57 -5.70
C GLN A 886 -32.06 25.91 -4.93
N PRO A 887 -30.87 26.29 -4.41
CA PRO A 887 -30.70 27.56 -3.67
C PRO A 887 -31.03 28.81 -4.49
N LEU A 888 -30.59 28.84 -5.76
CA LEU A 888 -30.82 29.96 -6.67
C LEU A 888 -31.12 29.40 -8.07
N GLY A 889 -32.28 29.71 -8.62
CA GLY A 889 -32.76 29.18 -9.91
C GLY A 889 -33.90 28.16 -9.76
N GLN A 890 -34.24 27.47 -10.85
CA GLN A 890 -35.39 26.55 -10.89
C GLN A 890 -35.08 25.22 -10.17
N ALA A 891 -36.07 24.59 -9.56
CA ALA A 891 -35.92 23.21 -9.12
C ALA A 891 -35.84 22.27 -10.33
N LEU A 892 -36.75 22.46 -11.29
CA LEU A 892 -36.88 21.60 -12.46
C LEU A 892 -37.16 22.40 -13.74
N PHE A 893 -36.33 22.19 -14.75
CA PHE A 893 -36.57 22.59 -16.14
C PHE A 893 -36.51 21.36 -17.05
N LEU A 894 -37.57 21.12 -17.83
CA LEU A 894 -37.66 19.97 -18.73
C LEU A 894 -38.50 20.29 -19.97
N LEU A 895 -37.93 20.14 -21.16
CA LEU A 895 -38.71 20.08 -22.39
C LEU A 895 -38.78 18.63 -22.89
N GLY A 896 -39.98 18.07 -22.95
CA GLY A 896 -40.23 16.70 -23.36
C GLY A 896 -40.83 16.58 -24.77
N ALA A 897 -40.67 15.42 -25.38
CA ALA A 897 -41.52 14.95 -26.46
C ALA A 897 -41.72 13.43 -26.32
N GLY A 898 -42.81 13.04 -25.66
CA GLY A 898 -43.07 11.66 -25.27
C GLY A 898 -43.83 11.59 -23.93
N PRO A 899 -44.51 10.49 -23.58
CA PRO A 899 -45.20 10.37 -22.31
C PRO A 899 -44.27 10.70 -21.13
N LEU A 900 -44.65 11.70 -20.34
CA LEU A 900 -43.84 12.26 -19.27
C LEU A 900 -44.58 12.12 -17.94
N ALA A 901 -43.96 11.46 -16.96
CA ALA A 901 -44.48 11.32 -15.60
C ALA A 901 -43.54 11.99 -14.60
N ILE A 902 -44.06 12.99 -13.90
CA ILE A 902 -43.39 13.72 -12.83
C ILE A 902 -44.25 13.51 -11.58
N THR A 903 -43.87 12.55 -10.74
CA THR A 903 -44.70 12.14 -9.59
C THR A 903 -43.91 12.00 -8.30
N ASP A 904 -44.58 12.23 -7.17
CA ASP A 904 -44.03 11.96 -5.84
C ASP A 904 -42.76 12.77 -5.49
N ASN A 905 -42.52 13.90 -6.16
CA ASN A 905 -41.29 14.68 -5.94
C ASN A 905 -41.49 15.81 -4.93
N ARG A 906 -40.40 16.19 -4.26
CA ARG A 906 -40.24 17.49 -3.59
C ARG A 906 -39.40 18.41 -4.48
N LEU A 907 -40.00 19.46 -5.01
CA LEU A 907 -39.38 20.42 -5.93
C LEU A 907 -39.35 21.82 -5.29
N ALA A 908 -38.19 22.26 -4.84
CA ALA A 908 -38.05 23.53 -4.13
C ALA A 908 -37.02 24.47 -4.78
N SER A 909 -37.39 25.74 -4.93
CA SER A 909 -36.50 26.84 -5.28
C SER A 909 -36.45 27.83 -4.12
N GLN A 910 -35.25 28.28 -3.72
CA GLN A 910 -35.07 29.20 -2.59
C GLN A 910 -34.76 30.65 -3.01
N GLY A 911 -34.65 30.90 -4.31
CA GLY A 911 -34.23 32.19 -4.82
C GLY A 911 -34.22 32.25 -6.34
N THR A 912 -34.22 33.46 -6.88
CA THR A 912 -34.20 33.69 -8.32
C THR A 912 -33.29 34.86 -8.68
N THR A 913 -32.69 34.81 -9.87
CA THR A 913 -32.03 36.00 -10.44
C THR A 913 -33.03 36.95 -11.11
N ALA A 914 -34.30 36.54 -11.29
CA ALA A 914 -35.33 37.26 -12.03
C ALA A 914 -34.92 37.60 -13.48
N THR A 915 -34.11 36.74 -14.11
CA THR A 915 -33.65 36.89 -15.50
C THR A 915 -33.92 35.64 -16.33
N ASP A 916 -33.81 35.77 -17.66
CA ASP A 916 -33.81 34.66 -18.62
C ASP A 916 -35.05 33.74 -18.47
N LEU A 917 -34.84 32.42 -18.45
CA LEU A 917 -35.91 31.41 -18.34
C LEU A 917 -36.67 31.48 -17.00
N GLN A 918 -36.08 32.09 -15.96
CA GLN A 918 -36.70 32.23 -14.64
C GLN A 918 -37.85 33.27 -14.65
N LEU A 919 -37.91 34.14 -15.67
CA LEU A 919 -39.05 35.02 -15.90
C LEU A 919 -40.31 34.26 -16.32
N LEU A 920 -40.16 33.07 -16.93
CA LEU A 920 -41.29 32.22 -17.32
C LEU A 920 -41.80 31.41 -16.12
N ALA A 921 -40.90 30.80 -15.36
CA ALA A 921 -41.23 30.07 -14.15
C ALA A 921 -40.13 30.23 -13.08
N SER A 922 -40.48 30.57 -11.84
CA SER A 922 -39.48 30.68 -10.78
C SER A 922 -39.01 29.33 -10.24
N THR A 923 -39.88 28.31 -10.25
CA THR A 923 -39.64 27.03 -9.57
C THR A 923 -39.60 25.85 -10.54
N VAL A 924 -40.64 25.68 -11.37
CA VAL A 924 -40.78 24.53 -12.26
C VAL A 924 -41.24 24.97 -13.64
N LEU A 925 -40.52 24.57 -14.68
CA LEU A 925 -40.95 24.71 -16.08
C LEU A 925 -40.89 23.34 -16.76
N VAL A 926 -42.07 22.82 -17.12
CA VAL A 926 -42.20 21.58 -17.87
C VAL A 926 -43.05 21.83 -19.11
N ALA A 927 -42.51 21.52 -20.28
CA ALA A 927 -43.26 21.62 -21.54
C ALA A 927 -43.09 20.36 -22.38
N ASP A 928 -44.19 19.70 -22.73
CA ASP A 928 -44.21 18.53 -23.60
C ASP A 928 -44.74 18.91 -25.00
N PHE A 929 -43.89 18.80 -26.00
CA PHE A 929 -44.22 19.11 -27.39
C PHE A 929 -44.75 17.90 -28.18
N GLY A 930 -45.01 16.77 -27.51
CA GLY A 930 -45.68 15.62 -28.12
C GLY A 930 -47.11 15.92 -28.53
N PHE A 931 -47.55 15.35 -29.66
CA PHE A 931 -48.84 15.66 -30.27
C PHE A 931 -49.82 14.50 -30.14
N SER A 932 -51.09 14.79 -29.85
CA SER A 932 -52.11 13.75 -29.65
C SER A 932 -52.37 12.93 -30.92
N ARG A 933 -52.49 11.60 -30.77
CA ARG A 933 -52.80 10.67 -31.88
C ARG A 933 -54.28 10.72 -32.32
N GLU A 934 -55.12 11.44 -31.57
CA GLU A 934 -56.55 11.58 -31.86
C GLU A 934 -56.84 12.56 -33.01
N TRP A 935 -55.86 13.38 -33.40
CA TRP A 935 -56.02 14.38 -34.46
C TRP A 935 -55.90 13.80 -35.87
N THR A 936 -56.96 13.98 -36.65
CA THR A 936 -56.93 13.84 -38.11
C THR A 936 -56.85 15.21 -38.77
N ILE A 937 -56.36 15.28 -40.02
CA ILE A 937 -56.33 16.53 -40.80
C ILE A 937 -57.73 17.15 -40.85
N GLY A 938 -58.76 16.32 -41.02
CA GLY A 938 -60.14 16.79 -41.05
C GLY A 938 -60.65 17.32 -39.70
N LEU A 939 -60.23 16.73 -38.58
CA LEU A 939 -60.55 17.24 -37.24
C LEU A 939 -59.88 18.61 -36.99
N LEU A 940 -58.64 18.78 -37.46
CA LEU A 940 -57.89 20.04 -37.33
C LEU A 940 -58.53 21.18 -38.17
N VAL A 941 -58.95 20.89 -39.40
CA VAL A 941 -59.69 21.84 -40.24
C VAL A 941 -61.03 22.21 -39.60
N THR A 942 -61.72 21.23 -39.01
CA THR A 942 -62.98 21.47 -38.28
C THR A 942 -62.76 22.38 -37.07
N LEU A 943 -61.68 22.16 -36.30
CA LEU A 943 -61.30 23.04 -35.19
C LEU A 943 -61.04 24.47 -35.68
N LEU A 944 -60.27 24.65 -36.76
CA LEU A 944 -60.00 25.96 -37.35
C LEU A 944 -61.29 26.67 -37.76
N LEU A 945 -62.19 25.98 -38.50
CA LEU A 945 -63.48 26.52 -38.89
C LEU A 945 -64.33 26.94 -37.67
N LYS A 946 -64.28 26.16 -36.58
CA LYS A 946 -65.01 26.47 -35.33
C LYS A 946 -64.40 27.67 -34.58
N ILE A 947 -63.08 27.86 -34.64
CA ILE A 947 -62.40 29.05 -34.10
C ILE A 947 -62.80 30.30 -34.90
N PHE A 948 -62.80 30.22 -36.24
CA PHE A 948 -63.21 31.33 -37.11
C PHE A 948 -64.71 31.66 -37.03
N ASP A 949 -65.58 30.68 -36.76
CA ASP A 949 -67.03 30.92 -36.56
C ASP A 949 -67.31 31.67 -35.24
N LYS A 950 -66.50 31.44 -34.18
CA LYS A 950 -66.59 32.20 -32.91
C LYS A 950 -66.21 33.69 -33.07
N SER A 951 -65.40 34.05 -34.07
CA SER A 951 -64.97 35.44 -34.32
C SER A 951 -65.83 36.20 -35.34
N SER A 952 -66.73 35.52 -36.06
CA SER A 952 -67.74 36.16 -36.93
C SER A 952 -69.01 35.28 -37.01
N PRO A 953 -69.99 35.45 -36.12
CA PRO A 953 -71.15 34.56 -36.05
C PRO A 953 -72.09 34.79 -37.24
N SER A 954 -72.14 33.84 -38.16
CA SER A 954 -73.19 33.78 -39.20
C SER A 954 -74.17 32.65 -38.89
N THR A 955 -75.46 32.95 -38.94
CA THR A 955 -76.56 32.02 -38.65
C THR A 955 -76.71 31.00 -39.78
N GLY A 956 -75.84 29.98 -39.81
CA GLY A 956 -75.95 28.87 -40.78
C GLY A 956 -74.82 27.83 -40.79
N ASN A 957 -73.64 28.13 -40.22
CA ASN A 957 -72.45 27.26 -40.38
C ASN A 957 -72.31 26.11 -39.38
N GLY A 958 -73.00 26.11 -38.24
CA GLY A 958 -72.84 25.07 -37.20
C GLY A 958 -73.21 23.65 -37.67
N GLN A 959 -74.25 23.51 -38.51
CA GLN A 959 -74.65 22.22 -39.10
C GLN A 959 -73.66 21.73 -40.16
N ALA A 960 -73.08 22.65 -40.94
CA ALA A 960 -72.05 22.34 -41.93
C ALA A 960 -70.74 21.89 -41.25
N ILE A 961 -70.29 22.60 -40.20
CA ILE A 961 -69.11 22.23 -39.39
C ILE A 961 -69.30 20.84 -38.75
N CYS A 962 -70.49 20.54 -38.21
CA CYS A 962 -70.80 19.21 -37.67
C CYS A 962 -70.77 18.11 -38.75
N THR A 963 -71.20 18.42 -39.97
CA THR A 963 -71.16 17.49 -41.11
C THR A 963 -69.71 17.25 -41.56
N TYR A 964 -68.88 18.29 -41.63
CA TYR A 964 -67.44 18.18 -41.87
C TYR A 964 -66.73 17.36 -40.77
N ALA A 965 -67.09 17.55 -39.50
CA ALA A 965 -66.58 16.77 -38.36
C ALA A 965 -66.93 15.28 -38.48
N LYS A 966 -68.17 14.96 -38.89
CA LYS A 966 -68.61 13.57 -39.14
C LYS A 966 -67.94 12.95 -40.37
N ALA A 967 -67.68 13.73 -41.42
CA ALA A 967 -67.00 13.26 -42.63
C ALA A 967 -65.48 13.04 -42.42
N SER A 968 -64.87 13.75 -41.48
CA SER A 968 -63.43 13.68 -41.18
C SER A 968 -63.00 12.42 -40.42
N VAL A 969 -63.95 11.59 -39.99
CA VAL A 969 -63.75 10.23 -39.43
C VAL A 969 -62.99 9.29 -40.39
N PHE A 970 -63.01 9.57 -41.70
CA PHE A 970 -62.33 8.77 -42.73
C PHE A 970 -60.98 9.34 -43.20
N THR A 971 -60.51 10.45 -42.61
CA THR A 971 -59.20 11.03 -42.97
C THR A 971 -58.08 10.40 -42.15
N LYS A 972 -56.92 10.17 -42.77
CA LYS A 972 -55.77 9.58 -42.07
C LYS A 972 -55.36 10.44 -40.88
N ALA A 973 -55.00 9.80 -39.77
CA ALA A 973 -54.36 10.46 -38.64
C ALA A 973 -53.12 11.24 -39.10
N ILE A 974 -52.85 12.36 -38.44
CA ILE A 974 -51.60 13.11 -38.66
C ILE A 974 -50.43 12.17 -38.33
N LYS A 975 -49.50 12.01 -39.28
CA LYS A 975 -48.40 11.01 -39.33
C LYS A 975 -48.14 10.24 -38.02
N THR A 976 -48.24 8.91 -38.09
CA THR A 976 -48.01 7.93 -36.99
C THR A 976 -46.61 7.95 -36.35
N LYS A 977 -45.69 8.82 -36.79
CA LYS A 977 -44.30 8.90 -36.30
C LYS A 977 -44.03 10.02 -35.27
N LEU A 978 -45.00 10.90 -34.96
CA LEU A 978 -44.82 11.90 -33.91
C LEU A 978 -45.06 11.28 -32.51
N PRO A 979 -44.22 11.60 -31.50
CA PRO A 979 -44.42 11.14 -30.13
C PRO A 979 -45.66 11.78 -29.49
N THR A 980 -46.35 11.06 -28.60
CA THR A 980 -47.49 11.58 -27.81
C THR A 980 -46.99 12.48 -26.68
N GLY A 981 -47.78 13.46 -26.25
CA GLY A 981 -47.33 14.47 -25.27
C GLY A 981 -48.01 14.39 -23.90
N LYS A 982 -48.31 13.20 -23.41
CA LYS A 982 -49.06 13.07 -22.15
C LYS A 982 -48.19 13.44 -20.95
N LEU A 983 -48.49 14.57 -20.32
CA LEU A 983 -47.82 15.07 -19.12
C LEU A 983 -48.64 14.76 -17.87
N GLN A 984 -48.08 13.92 -16.99
CA GLN A 984 -48.57 13.69 -15.64
C GLN A 984 -47.69 14.43 -14.65
N PHE A 985 -48.29 15.28 -13.83
CA PHE A 985 -47.65 16.04 -12.77
C PHE A 985 -48.47 15.84 -11.48
N ASN A 986 -48.23 14.74 -10.76
CA ASN A 986 -49.12 14.32 -9.67
C ASN A 986 -48.37 14.12 -8.35
N ASP A 987 -49.06 14.33 -7.24
CA ASP A 987 -48.55 13.99 -5.90
C ASP A 987 -47.21 14.69 -5.56
N ASN A 988 -46.91 15.83 -6.19
CA ASN A 988 -45.68 16.58 -5.94
C ASN A 988 -45.89 17.67 -4.87
N GLN A 989 -44.82 17.98 -4.14
CA GLN A 989 -44.69 19.16 -3.28
C GLN A 989 -43.79 20.18 -4.00
N VAL A 990 -44.36 21.30 -4.44
CA VAL A 990 -43.65 22.35 -5.17
C VAL A 990 -43.63 23.61 -4.34
N SER A 991 -42.44 24.14 -4.04
CA SER A 991 -42.31 25.33 -3.20
C SER A 991 -41.31 26.34 -3.76
N TYR A 992 -41.72 27.59 -3.85
CA TYR A 992 -40.82 28.74 -3.94
C TYR A 992 -40.72 29.39 -2.57
N ASP A 993 -39.54 29.43 -1.96
CA ASP A 993 -39.32 30.03 -0.64
C ASP A 993 -38.18 31.04 -0.67
N SER A 994 -38.51 32.33 -0.78
CA SER A 994 -37.54 33.43 -0.67
C SER A 994 -37.66 34.21 0.65
N LEU A 995 -38.43 33.73 1.63
CA LEU A 995 -38.70 34.49 2.86
C LEU A 995 -37.47 34.64 3.76
N GLY A 996 -36.55 33.68 3.70
CA GLY A 996 -35.32 33.66 4.51
C GLY A 996 -34.17 34.51 3.96
N ASP A 997 -34.30 35.06 2.74
CA ASP A 997 -33.19 35.71 2.04
C ASP A 997 -33.57 37.11 1.54
N SER A 998 -33.17 38.12 2.32
CA SER A 998 -33.45 39.54 2.07
C SER A 998 -32.77 40.10 0.82
N ASP A 999 -31.79 39.39 0.26
CA ASP A 999 -31.01 39.82 -0.90
C ASP A 999 -31.63 39.40 -2.24
N ASN A 1000 -32.75 38.65 -2.21
CA ASN A 1000 -33.47 38.29 -3.43
C ASN A 1000 -33.98 39.55 -4.16
N PRO A 1001 -33.76 39.66 -5.48
CA PRO A 1001 -34.14 40.84 -6.24
C PRO A 1001 -35.66 41.01 -6.30
N SER A 1002 -36.12 42.27 -6.31
CA SER A 1002 -37.50 42.59 -6.69
C SER A 1002 -37.69 42.29 -8.17
N GLY A 1003 -38.65 41.43 -8.50
CA GLY A 1003 -38.88 41.01 -9.88
C GLY A 1003 -40.27 40.44 -10.11
N TYR A 1004 -40.52 40.12 -11.38
CA TYR A 1004 -41.77 39.55 -11.85
C TYR A 1004 -41.49 38.19 -12.51
N ALA A 1005 -42.30 37.19 -12.19
CA ALA A 1005 -42.36 35.92 -12.91
C ALA A 1005 -43.77 35.75 -13.52
N LEU A 1006 -43.85 35.13 -14.69
CA LEU A 1006 -45.13 34.75 -15.29
C LEU A 1006 -45.84 33.72 -14.41
N ALA A 1007 -45.13 32.70 -13.95
CA ALA A 1007 -45.65 31.77 -12.95
C ALA A 1007 -44.59 31.29 -11.97
N SER A 1008 -45.00 30.63 -10.89
CA SER A 1008 -44.09 29.79 -10.09
C SER A 1008 -43.84 28.45 -10.78
N THR A 1009 -44.93 27.85 -11.27
CA THR A 1009 -44.96 26.58 -11.99
C THR A 1009 -45.64 26.73 -13.34
N VAL A 1010 -44.96 26.29 -14.40
CA VAL A 1010 -45.48 26.25 -15.77
C VAL A 1010 -45.53 24.80 -16.25
N LEU A 1011 -46.74 24.34 -16.62
CA LEU A 1011 -47.00 23.02 -17.20
C LEU A 1011 -47.65 23.18 -18.57
N LEU A 1012 -46.95 22.80 -19.64
CA LEU A 1012 -47.47 22.92 -21.00
C LEU A 1012 -47.45 21.56 -21.68
N SER A 1013 -48.50 21.24 -22.43
CA SER A 1013 -48.51 20.12 -23.37
C SER A 1013 -49.31 20.43 -24.63
N LEU A 1014 -48.87 19.90 -25.78
CA LEU A 1014 -49.67 19.86 -27.02
C LEU A 1014 -50.63 18.65 -27.09
N ASP A 1015 -50.78 17.89 -26.01
CA ASP A 1015 -51.68 16.74 -25.85
C ASP A 1015 -52.47 16.88 -24.53
N ASP A 1016 -52.13 16.13 -23.48
CA ASP A 1016 -52.82 16.12 -22.19
C ASP A 1016 -51.92 16.62 -21.06
N VAL A 1017 -52.48 17.46 -20.18
CA VAL A 1017 -51.88 17.79 -18.88
C VAL A 1017 -52.78 17.30 -17.75
N ALA A 1018 -52.24 16.47 -16.88
CA ALA A 1018 -52.84 16.10 -15.60
C ALA A 1018 -52.00 16.66 -14.46
N ALA A 1019 -52.54 17.64 -13.72
CA ALA A 1019 -51.94 18.16 -12.49
C ALA A 1019 -52.85 17.84 -11.31
N LEU A 1020 -52.60 16.71 -10.64
CA LEU A 1020 -53.51 16.13 -9.65
C LEU A 1020 -52.84 16.00 -8.27
N ALA A 1021 -53.58 16.31 -7.20
CA ALA A 1021 -53.16 16.07 -5.82
C ALA A 1021 -51.81 16.70 -5.41
N ASN A 1022 -51.41 17.81 -6.04
CA ASN A 1022 -50.16 18.50 -5.72
C ASN A 1022 -50.36 19.56 -4.63
N GLN A 1023 -49.25 19.88 -3.95
CA GLN A 1023 -49.16 21.01 -3.02
C GLN A 1023 -48.21 22.05 -3.61
N PHE A 1024 -48.74 23.23 -3.93
CA PHE A 1024 -48.00 24.38 -4.41
C PHE A 1024 -47.90 25.43 -3.30
N GLU A 1025 -46.68 25.91 -3.07
CA GLU A 1025 -46.38 26.98 -2.13
C GLU A 1025 -45.56 28.07 -2.81
N PHE A 1026 -46.04 29.32 -2.76
CA PHE A 1026 -45.32 30.49 -3.24
C PHE A 1026 -45.12 31.50 -2.11
N SER A 1027 -44.03 31.29 -1.38
CA SER A 1027 -43.60 32.06 -0.22
C SER A 1027 -42.56 33.11 -0.64
N ALA A 1028 -43.04 34.29 -1.03
CA ALA A 1028 -42.19 35.37 -1.55
C ALA A 1028 -42.18 36.65 -0.69
N GLN A 1029 -41.00 37.26 -0.53
CA GLN A 1029 -40.87 38.56 0.14
C GLN A 1029 -40.96 39.75 -0.83
N GLN A 1030 -40.20 39.73 -1.94
CA GLN A 1030 -40.14 40.82 -2.93
C GLN A 1030 -40.58 40.42 -4.35
N GLN A 1031 -40.59 39.13 -4.67
CA GLN A 1031 -40.99 38.63 -5.99
C GLN A 1031 -42.51 38.65 -6.17
N LEU A 1032 -42.99 39.04 -7.35
CA LEU A 1032 -44.38 38.91 -7.77
C LEU A 1032 -44.50 37.82 -8.83
N ALA A 1033 -45.50 36.94 -8.70
CA ALA A 1033 -45.91 36.02 -9.76
C ALA A 1033 -47.26 36.46 -10.34
N LEU A 1034 -47.46 36.36 -11.66
CA LEU A 1034 -48.80 36.57 -12.23
C LEU A 1034 -49.73 35.44 -11.77
N VAL A 1035 -49.28 34.19 -11.86
CA VAL A 1035 -50.00 33.03 -11.33
C VAL A 1035 -49.07 32.11 -10.53
N ASP A 1036 -49.56 31.34 -9.56
CA ASP A 1036 -48.73 30.26 -8.98
C ASP A 1036 -48.59 29.12 -10.01
N LEU A 1037 -49.71 28.56 -10.46
CA LEU A 1037 -49.78 27.52 -11.48
C LEU A 1037 -50.30 28.05 -12.84
N LEU A 1038 -49.46 27.99 -13.87
CA LEU A 1038 -49.88 28.15 -15.27
C LEU A 1038 -49.92 26.78 -15.96
N ALA A 1039 -51.10 26.35 -16.39
CA ALA A 1039 -51.26 25.06 -17.04
C ALA A 1039 -51.98 25.17 -18.40
N PHE A 1040 -51.39 24.56 -19.43
CA PHE A 1040 -51.97 24.47 -20.79
C PHE A 1040 -51.90 23.05 -21.34
N GLY A 1041 -53.02 22.54 -21.80
CA GLY A 1041 -53.12 21.27 -22.53
C GLY A 1041 -54.27 21.31 -23.52
N LEU A 1042 -54.24 20.50 -24.58
CA LEU A 1042 -55.44 20.35 -25.42
C LEU A 1042 -56.57 19.71 -24.62
N SER A 1043 -56.25 18.65 -23.87
CA SER A 1043 -57.02 18.22 -22.70
C SER A 1043 -56.24 18.55 -21.42
N LEU A 1044 -56.96 19.01 -20.40
CA LEU A 1044 -56.35 19.47 -19.16
C LEU A 1044 -57.23 19.14 -17.96
N ARG A 1045 -56.59 18.59 -16.93
CA ARG A 1045 -57.19 18.23 -15.64
C ARG A 1045 -56.33 18.78 -14.51
N VAL A 1046 -56.88 19.72 -13.75
CA VAL A 1046 -56.21 20.34 -12.59
C VAL A 1046 -57.13 20.18 -11.39
N ASN A 1047 -56.94 19.09 -10.64
CA ASN A 1047 -57.85 18.69 -9.58
C ASN A 1047 -57.13 18.36 -8.26
N ASP A 1048 -57.86 18.52 -7.14
CA ASP A 1048 -57.41 18.14 -5.80
C ASP A 1048 -56.09 18.81 -5.36
N ASN A 1049 -55.72 19.96 -5.93
CA ASN A 1049 -54.49 20.64 -5.57
C ASN A 1049 -54.70 21.63 -4.41
N ARG A 1050 -53.65 21.82 -3.61
CA ARG A 1050 -53.55 22.91 -2.64
C ARG A 1050 -52.58 23.97 -3.17
N LEU A 1051 -53.05 25.20 -3.36
CA LEU A 1051 -52.22 26.34 -3.78
C LEU A 1051 -52.16 27.37 -2.64
N THR A 1052 -50.95 27.71 -2.19
CA THR A 1052 -50.74 28.57 -1.02
C THR A 1052 -49.70 29.64 -1.31
N GLU A 1053 -50.16 30.88 -1.46
CA GLU A 1053 -49.30 32.00 -1.82
C GLU A 1053 -49.25 33.07 -0.72
N THR A 1054 -48.11 33.77 -0.59
CA THR A 1054 -48.02 34.99 0.21
C THR A 1054 -49.06 36.01 -0.28
N TRP A 1055 -49.87 36.54 0.63
CA TRP A 1055 -50.97 37.43 0.30
C TRP A 1055 -50.51 38.65 -0.52
N GLY A 1056 -51.07 38.81 -1.73
CA GLY A 1056 -50.76 39.92 -2.63
C GLY A 1056 -49.48 39.75 -3.46
N ARG A 1057 -48.79 38.60 -3.36
CA ARG A 1057 -47.61 38.28 -4.18
C ARG A 1057 -47.92 37.43 -5.42
N ALA A 1058 -49.11 36.87 -5.50
CA ALA A 1058 -49.67 36.27 -6.71
C ALA A 1058 -50.98 36.97 -7.09
N LEU A 1059 -51.26 37.17 -8.39
CA LEU A 1059 -52.55 37.72 -8.85
C LEU A 1059 -53.64 36.66 -8.88
N LEU A 1060 -53.30 35.46 -9.34
CA LEU A 1060 -54.18 34.29 -9.36
C LEU A 1060 -53.44 33.09 -8.81
N SER A 1061 -54.15 32.14 -8.20
CA SER A 1061 -53.53 30.89 -7.78
C SER A 1061 -53.27 29.98 -8.97
N ALA A 1062 -54.22 29.89 -9.89
CA ALA A 1062 -54.02 29.14 -11.12
C ALA A 1062 -54.63 29.84 -12.33
N PHE A 1063 -53.93 29.76 -13.46
CA PHE A 1063 -54.49 30.03 -14.78
C PHE A 1063 -54.40 28.77 -15.63
N THR A 1064 -55.56 28.19 -15.96
CA THR A 1064 -55.66 26.97 -16.74
C THR A 1064 -56.37 27.23 -18.06
N THR A 1065 -55.83 26.72 -19.16
CA THR A 1065 -56.42 26.93 -20.48
C THR A 1065 -56.25 25.72 -21.40
N GLY A 1066 -57.25 25.43 -22.24
CA GLY A 1066 -57.24 24.26 -23.12
C GLY A 1066 -58.46 24.13 -24.01
N LEU A 1067 -58.55 23.09 -24.84
CA LEU A 1067 -59.80 22.79 -25.56
C LEU A 1067 -60.82 22.14 -24.63
N MET A 1068 -60.37 21.17 -23.84
CA MET A 1068 -61.12 20.54 -22.76
C MET A 1068 -60.43 20.84 -21.44
N ASN A 1069 -61.06 21.61 -20.56
CA ASN A 1069 -60.48 22.04 -19.29
C ASN A 1069 -61.37 21.64 -18.13
N THR A 1070 -60.91 20.72 -17.29
CA THR A 1070 -61.52 20.41 -15.99
C THR A 1070 -60.62 20.98 -14.90
N THR A 1071 -61.15 21.92 -14.12
CA THR A 1071 -60.47 22.49 -12.95
C THR A 1071 -61.42 22.43 -11.77
N ALA A 1072 -61.30 21.40 -10.93
CA ALA A 1072 -62.25 21.11 -9.85
C ALA A 1072 -61.58 20.68 -8.54
N ASP A 1073 -62.30 20.81 -7.42
CA ASP A 1073 -61.89 20.31 -6.09
C ASP A 1073 -60.56 20.90 -5.56
N ASN A 1074 -60.09 22.04 -6.10
CA ASN A 1074 -58.86 22.68 -5.63
C ASN A 1074 -59.12 23.61 -4.43
N GLN A 1075 -58.11 23.79 -3.59
CA GLN A 1075 -58.11 24.77 -2.51
C GLN A 1075 -56.99 25.80 -2.73
N SER A 1076 -57.31 27.09 -2.74
CA SER A 1076 -56.33 28.13 -3.10
C SER A 1076 -56.40 29.39 -2.22
N THR A 1077 -55.31 30.18 -2.15
CA THR A 1077 -55.36 31.50 -1.48
C THR A 1077 -56.06 32.54 -2.36
N HIS A 1078 -55.68 32.64 -3.63
CA HIS A 1078 -56.22 33.58 -4.62
C HIS A 1078 -57.14 32.89 -5.63
N CYS A 1079 -57.82 33.69 -6.45
CA CYS A 1079 -58.78 33.16 -7.43
C CYS A 1079 -58.12 32.25 -8.47
N LEU A 1080 -58.85 31.25 -8.95
CA LEU A 1080 -58.49 30.47 -10.12
C LEU A 1080 -59.18 31.01 -11.39
N SER A 1081 -58.50 30.94 -12.52
CA SER A 1081 -59.04 31.28 -13.84
C SER A 1081 -58.87 30.10 -14.79
N ALA A 1082 -59.95 29.38 -15.03
CA ALA A 1082 -60.01 28.28 -15.97
C ALA A 1082 -60.81 28.69 -17.21
N ASN A 1083 -60.25 28.46 -18.40
CA ASN A 1083 -60.91 28.73 -19.67
C ASN A 1083 -60.82 27.50 -20.60
N GLY A 1084 -61.89 27.19 -21.33
CA GLY A 1084 -61.85 26.17 -22.37
C GLY A 1084 -62.91 26.32 -23.47
N MET A 1085 -62.78 25.55 -24.55
CA MET A 1085 -63.89 25.37 -25.51
C MET A 1085 -65.01 24.54 -24.90
N LEU A 1086 -64.63 23.55 -24.09
CA LEU A 1086 -65.46 22.74 -23.20
C LEU A 1086 -64.79 22.83 -21.82
N GLU A 1087 -65.50 23.38 -20.84
CA GLU A 1087 -64.95 23.61 -19.51
C GLU A 1087 -65.88 23.07 -18.42
N SER A 1088 -65.27 22.52 -17.36
CA SER A 1088 -65.94 22.09 -16.13
C SER A 1088 -65.16 22.68 -14.96
N VAL A 1089 -65.72 23.73 -14.35
CA VAL A 1089 -65.08 24.49 -13.27
C VAL A 1089 -66.04 24.53 -12.10
N HIS A 1090 -65.84 23.67 -11.11
CA HIS A 1090 -66.74 23.50 -9.96
C HIS A 1090 -65.98 23.08 -8.71
N ASP A 1091 -66.62 23.24 -7.55
CA ASP A 1091 -66.14 22.73 -6.24
C ASP A 1091 -64.74 23.21 -5.80
N ASN A 1092 -64.25 24.33 -6.34
CA ASN A 1092 -63.00 24.96 -5.88
C ASN A 1092 -63.25 25.91 -4.70
N LEU A 1093 -62.44 25.80 -3.65
CA LEU A 1093 -62.49 26.66 -2.47
C LEU A 1093 -61.38 27.71 -2.51
N VAL A 1094 -61.74 28.98 -2.42
CA VAL A 1094 -60.79 30.10 -2.47
C VAL A 1094 -60.81 30.88 -1.16
N LEU A 1095 -59.66 31.02 -0.51
CA LEU A 1095 -59.55 31.73 0.77
C LEU A 1095 -59.88 33.22 0.64
N ALA A 1096 -59.49 33.88 -0.46
CA ALA A 1096 -59.79 35.29 -0.70
C ALA A 1096 -61.30 35.61 -0.68
N GLU A 1097 -62.16 34.68 -1.12
CA GLU A 1097 -63.63 34.83 -1.08
C GLU A 1097 -64.17 34.89 0.36
N ALA A 1098 -63.49 34.26 1.33
CA ALA A 1098 -63.87 34.35 2.74
C ALA A 1098 -63.67 35.76 3.33
N PHE A 1099 -62.78 36.56 2.74
CA PHE A 1099 -62.49 37.94 3.18
C PHE A 1099 -63.14 39.00 2.30
N CYS A 1100 -63.36 38.71 1.01
CA CYS A 1100 -63.99 39.61 0.05
C CYS A 1100 -64.93 38.84 -0.87
N ASP A 1101 -66.20 38.76 -0.47
CA ASP A 1101 -67.24 38.02 -1.20
C ASP A 1101 -67.43 38.58 -2.61
N GLY A 1102 -67.41 37.69 -3.61
CA GLY A 1102 -67.53 37.99 -5.02
C GLY A 1102 -66.24 38.43 -5.72
N ILE A 1103 -65.08 38.40 -5.06
CA ILE A 1103 -63.80 38.83 -5.64
C ILE A 1103 -63.37 37.98 -6.84
N CYS A 1104 -63.76 36.70 -6.89
CA CYS A 1104 -63.48 35.80 -8.00
C CYS A 1104 -64.59 35.77 -9.07
N SER A 1105 -65.65 36.56 -8.92
CA SER A 1105 -66.68 36.73 -9.96
C SER A 1105 -66.12 37.39 -11.23
N ALA A 1106 -66.80 37.30 -12.38
CA ALA A 1106 -66.35 37.94 -13.62
C ALA A 1106 -66.19 39.48 -13.51
N GLN A 1107 -66.99 40.13 -12.66
CA GLN A 1107 -66.86 41.56 -12.32
C GLN A 1107 -65.74 41.79 -11.30
N GLY A 1108 -65.62 40.94 -10.28
CA GLY A 1108 -64.53 40.98 -9.29
C GLY A 1108 -63.15 40.81 -9.93
N LYS A 1109 -63.00 39.87 -10.87
CA LYS A 1109 -61.78 39.66 -11.67
C LYS A 1109 -61.40 40.89 -12.50
N LYS A 1110 -62.37 41.60 -13.10
CA LYS A 1110 -62.11 42.84 -13.84
C LYS A 1110 -61.72 44.00 -12.93
N ALA A 1111 -62.33 44.10 -11.74
CA ALA A 1111 -61.99 45.11 -10.74
C ALA A 1111 -60.60 44.86 -10.12
N LEU A 1112 -60.27 43.60 -9.82
CA LEU A 1112 -58.96 43.17 -9.33
C LEU A 1112 -57.86 43.42 -10.39
N ALA A 1113 -58.12 43.10 -11.66
CA ALA A 1113 -57.19 43.38 -12.76
C ALA A 1113 -56.94 44.89 -12.96
N ALA A 1114 -57.97 45.73 -12.76
CA ALA A 1114 -57.81 47.19 -12.79
C ALA A 1114 -57.07 47.75 -11.57
N PHE A 1115 -57.30 47.18 -10.38
CA PHE A 1115 -56.64 47.56 -9.13
C PHE A 1115 -55.15 47.19 -9.13
N VAL A 1116 -54.83 45.97 -9.58
CA VAL A 1116 -53.44 45.51 -9.71
C VAL A 1116 -52.74 46.16 -10.91
N GLY A 1117 -53.45 46.44 -12.00
CA GLY A 1117 -52.93 47.23 -13.12
C GLY A 1117 -52.52 48.65 -12.73
N ALA A 1118 -53.27 49.29 -11.81
CA ALA A 1118 -52.88 50.57 -11.22
C ALA A 1118 -51.71 50.44 -10.23
N GLY A 1119 -51.63 49.33 -9.49
CA GLY A 1119 -50.52 49.03 -8.55
C GLY A 1119 -49.20 48.66 -9.24
N ALA A 1120 -49.22 47.94 -10.36
CA ALA A 1120 -48.03 47.58 -11.13
C ALA A 1120 -47.34 48.81 -11.75
N VAL A 1121 -48.10 49.85 -12.10
CA VAL A 1121 -47.57 51.15 -12.55
C VAL A 1121 -46.95 51.95 -11.39
N ALA A 1122 -47.39 51.74 -10.16
CA ALA A 1122 -46.83 52.39 -8.97
C ALA A 1122 -45.57 51.71 -8.40
N PHE A 1123 -45.30 50.45 -8.75
CA PHE A 1123 -44.07 49.72 -8.38
C PHE A 1123 -42.95 49.82 -9.43
N GLN A 1124 -43.20 50.47 -10.58
CA GLN A 1124 -42.18 50.78 -11.59
C GLN A 1124 -41.49 52.15 -11.37
N SER A 1125 -41.87 52.92 -10.33
CA SER A 1125 -41.27 54.22 -10.00
C SER A 1125 -40.27 54.16 -8.86
#